data_AF-A0A9P4PKK8-F1
#
_entry.id   AF-A0A9P4PKK8-F1
#
_cell.length_a   1.000
_cell.length_b   1.000
_cell.length_c   1.000
_cell.angle_alpha   90.00
_cell.angle_beta   90.00
_cell.angle_gamma   90.00
#
_symmetry.space_group_name_H-M   'P 1'
#
loop_
_entity.id
_entity.type
_entity.pdbx_description
1 polymer ?
#
loop_
_entity_poly.entity_id
_entity_poly.type
_entity_poly.pdbx_seq_one_letter_code
_entity_poly.pdbx_strand_id
1 'polypeptide(L)'
;MDSDQEHAYSGDDPQSRPPPRPLPSDLPTSLYDRRTPHMPVEEMEIYDAWQGQSQFLTTPMPAQPLTFNLSLDDPSFGDEDMQQLEDSDSRLVQMLAHQARLKNDNSGDEAKVVADDKLSYGEKQQALQGLFTLAASNGEMQRVKRLLDGKAREYIDIDGVDAEGTPPLVYASCFGHEDIAETLLKEGAKVDVQDKNLWTPLIWAMTNRHKGIVKLLLENGASPDHKSSGGRTAFDFVEPNSEISDYLHESGYTIGNAGVTDDFYSSGFSQDRFEQEMQENDMKRRMMMESAFNLEVDLGNLGLDEQPESPGELEEESQDFVWDRCLNDQMFVFQENELDRILDIIITNMTPQRSPSQKPIPANILFLSARYAHYHSGTELLEILLSSAMEKINDIVEKHQWDMTVLAFWIANATLLLHYLKKDTGLSTATGEFQLQLSELVNEIFILIIRDAERRMDKVLDQAMLDHEPMPGFEDIQFQNEWKIFKTKQKAKPVEPFEKRFRPPSPKQRMKPSARNITSLLSSTLFVLDLYDIHSVITAQILSQLIYWLSAELFNRIMSNRKYLARTKAMQIRMNVSTIEEWIRSNNRQPEHYENGSMTSTGETTAESAKRHLEPLIQLLQWLQCFSSIGDDLEDLKSTIDQLTRLSPQQLLHAAKYYRAEVGEKGITKSARNHINGLQKAAAERRAARGRSPNPPQRAPVSTPSTPIRSTMPPIPAPSPAPSRISDDDQERDAPDELLFDPSYMLPFHLPTSTDMLITYGAGFGGVNKERERKYIPTVPPEFLTKLDLSGGNKNGSSFIPAEEIDSTFKSKYIDLISAPLGSKILSFSDEWFAAAENLITPTPPIRRPGVFVHTGAWYDGWETRRHNVEPADWVVLRLGVASGRVAGVEIDTAFFNGNHAPEIAVEGCFITDATGEEKVKSADFKGWETILAKQECGPSQRHGWLLDTITDKAYTHVRLLMYPDGGIARFRLYGVAVPVFPASADAVFELSATVMGGVAVSCSDQHFGTKDNLLLPGRGKDMGDGWETKRTRGEHVDWTIVKLGAQGEIDHVVIDTAHFRGNFPQKVQVFAGKFEEGTAPGHEDKAWVEVLEPQRSGPDKETEYKVELKEVKGRAYTHAKLVIIPDGGVKRFRVFGRKV
;
A
#
# COMPACT_ATOMS: atom_id res chain seq x y z
N MET A 1 27.53 -60.43 23.21
CA MET A 1 26.45 -60.61 24.19
C MET A 1 27.03 -60.19 25.52
N ASP A 2 26.61 -59.12 26.19
CA ASP A 2 25.60 -58.10 25.96
C ASP A 2 25.90 -56.93 26.91
N SER A 3 25.39 -55.76 26.53
CA SER A 3 24.99 -54.61 27.36
C SER A 3 26.01 -53.90 28.28
N ASP A 4 26.10 -52.60 28.03
CA ASP A 4 27.00 -51.59 28.58
C ASP A 4 26.78 -51.24 30.06
N GLN A 5 27.91 -51.00 30.74
CA GLN A 5 28.02 -50.43 32.09
C GLN A 5 28.70 -49.05 32.07
N GLU A 6 28.05 -48.18 32.84
CA GLU A 6 28.47 -46.99 33.57
C GLU A 6 29.97 -46.67 33.85
N HIS A 7 30.21 -45.33 33.83
CA HIS A 7 30.98 -44.48 34.74
C HIS A 7 32.52 -44.23 34.56
N ALA A 8 32.82 -42.97 34.17
CA ALA A 8 33.52 -41.94 34.97
C ALA A 8 34.82 -41.31 34.41
N TYR A 9 35.01 -40.02 34.79
CA TYR A 9 36.17 -39.10 34.66
C TYR A 9 36.33 -38.40 33.30
N SER A 10 36.73 -37.13 33.16
CA SER A 10 37.30 -36.09 34.05
C SER A 10 37.18 -34.73 33.35
N GLY A 11 37.28 -33.61 34.09
CA GLY A 11 37.14 -32.25 33.56
C GLY A 11 38.30 -31.78 32.67
N ASP A 12 38.00 -30.76 31.85
CA ASP A 12 38.96 -29.84 31.24
C ASP A 12 38.27 -28.52 30.80
N ASP A 13 39.09 -27.48 30.73
CA ASP A 13 38.87 -26.04 30.53
C ASP A 13 37.80 -25.55 29.52
N PRO A 14 37.28 -24.31 29.70
CA PRO A 14 36.47 -23.63 28.71
C PRO A 14 37.37 -23.00 27.62
N GLN A 15 37.73 -23.77 26.59
CA GLN A 15 38.32 -23.23 25.36
C GLN A 15 37.29 -23.07 24.23
N SER A 16 37.17 -21.82 23.80
CA SER A 16 36.95 -21.34 22.42
C SER A 16 35.84 -22.01 21.59
N ARG A 17 34.72 -21.30 21.45
CA ARG A 17 33.94 -21.35 20.21
C ARG A 17 34.84 -20.92 19.04
N PRO A 18 34.80 -21.59 17.87
CA PRO A 18 35.55 -21.13 16.71
C PRO A 18 35.08 -19.72 16.32
N PRO A 19 35.97 -18.78 16.00
CA PRO A 19 35.58 -17.46 15.54
C PRO A 19 34.83 -17.58 14.20
N PRO A 20 33.90 -16.66 13.91
CA PRO A 20 33.28 -16.59 12.59
C PRO A 20 34.37 -16.42 11.52
N ARG A 21 34.15 -17.01 10.34
CA ARG A 21 35.08 -16.92 9.21
C ARG A 21 35.35 -15.43 8.93
N PRO A 22 36.62 -14.97 8.90
CA PRO A 22 36.91 -13.61 8.50
C PRO A 22 36.54 -13.43 7.03
N LEU A 23 35.83 -12.35 6.74
CA LEU A 23 35.57 -11.91 5.37
C LEU A 23 36.92 -11.67 4.65
N PRO A 24 37.00 -11.92 3.33
CA PRO A 24 38.16 -11.56 2.53
C PRO A 24 38.53 -10.08 2.73
N SER A 25 39.83 -9.77 2.76
CA SER A 25 40.38 -8.43 3.05
C SER A 25 39.99 -7.33 2.06
N ASP A 26 39.28 -7.68 0.98
CA ASP A 26 38.93 -6.79 -0.12
C ASP A 26 37.47 -6.28 -0.05
N LEU A 27 36.75 -6.52 1.03
CA LEU A 27 35.38 -6.02 1.23
C LEU A 27 35.34 -4.87 2.25
N PRO A 28 34.78 -3.69 1.89
CA PRO A 28 34.64 -2.57 2.82
C PRO A 28 33.62 -2.90 3.92
N THR A 29 34.00 -2.65 5.17
CA THR A 29 33.22 -3.03 6.36
C THR A 29 32.41 -1.88 6.97
N SER A 30 32.53 -0.67 6.42
CA SER A 30 31.76 0.51 6.79
C SER A 30 31.47 1.42 5.58
N LEU A 31 30.45 2.27 5.67
CA LEU A 31 30.07 3.25 4.64
C LEU A 31 31.18 4.30 4.37
N TYR A 32 32.03 4.60 5.36
CA TYR A 32 33.14 5.54 5.21
C TYR A 32 34.26 5.03 4.28
N ASP A 33 34.44 3.72 4.17
CA ASP A 33 35.46 3.10 3.30
C ASP A 33 35.11 3.17 1.80
N ARG A 34 33.88 3.60 1.44
CA ARG A 34 33.39 3.66 0.05
C ARG A 34 33.61 5.00 -0.64
N ARG A 35 34.16 6.01 0.04
CA ARG A 35 34.57 7.26 -0.60
C ARG A 35 35.91 7.07 -1.30
N THR A 36 35.90 6.47 -2.50
CA THR A 36 37.04 6.61 -3.42
C THR A 36 37.16 8.08 -3.85
N PRO A 37 38.36 8.67 -3.84
CA PRO A 37 38.55 10.05 -4.31
C PRO A 37 38.17 10.16 -5.78
N HIS A 38 37.40 11.21 -6.09
CA HIS A 38 36.82 11.54 -7.39
C HIS A 38 37.82 11.37 -8.55
N MET A 39 37.45 10.54 -9.52
CA MET A 39 37.80 10.79 -10.92
C MET A 39 36.62 11.57 -11.51
N PRO A 40 36.82 12.79 -12.02
CA PRO A 40 35.74 13.54 -12.65
C PRO A 40 35.27 12.76 -13.87
N VAL A 41 34.03 12.28 -13.81
CA VAL A 41 33.29 11.93 -15.02
C VAL A 41 32.88 13.29 -15.59
N GLU A 42 33.50 13.70 -16.69
CA GLU A 42 32.98 14.79 -17.52
C GLU A 42 31.55 14.40 -17.90
N GLU A 43 30.59 15.09 -17.30
CA GLU A 43 29.26 15.25 -17.88
C GLU A 43 29.48 15.70 -19.33
N MET A 44 28.94 14.95 -20.28
CA MET A 44 28.77 15.49 -21.63
C MET A 44 27.69 16.56 -21.56
N GLU A 45 28.11 17.75 -21.13
CA GLU A 45 27.46 19.01 -21.46
C GLU A 45 27.42 19.13 -22.99
N ILE A 46 26.27 18.83 -23.58
CA ILE A 46 25.89 19.46 -24.85
C ILE A 46 24.91 20.57 -24.46
N TYR A 47 25.47 21.65 -23.89
CA TYR A 47 24.83 22.97 -23.84
C TYR A 47 25.50 23.84 -24.90
N ASP A 48 24.76 24.12 -25.97
CA ASP A 48 24.47 25.47 -26.46
C ASP A 48 24.11 25.45 -27.94
N ALA A 49 22.82 25.69 -28.20
CA ALA A 49 22.44 26.47 -29.35
C ALA A 49 21.53 27.58 -28.83
N TRP A 50 22.11 28.72 -28.43
CA TRP A 50 21.59 30.05 -28.74
C TRP A 50 22.64 31.15 -28.42
N GLN A 51 22.97 31.95 -29.46
CA GLN A 51 23.80 33.18 -29.52
C GLN A 51 25.31 32.98 -29.81
N GLY A 52 25.89 33.29 -30.98
CA GLY A 52 25.42 33.82 -32.25
C GLY A 52 26.62 34.21 -33.13
N GLN A 53 26.52 34.10 -34.47
CA GLN A 53 27.23 35.00 -35.38
C GLN A 53 26.44 35.20 -36.68
N SER A 54 26.09 36.46 -36.89
CA SER A 54 25.45 37.06 -38.04
C SER A 54 26.28 37.00 -39.32
N GLN A 55 25.68 36.59 -40.44
CA GLN A 55 25.83 37.29 -41.72
C GLN A 55 24.57 37.13 -42.59
N PHE A 56 24.14 38.28 -43.12
CA PHE A 56 23.11 38.54 -44.14
C PHE A 56 21.67 38.85 -43.68
N LEU A 57 21.48 40.17 -43.52
CA LEU A 57 20.27 40.99 -43.61
C LEU A 57 19.11 40.41 -44.43
N THR A 58 17.90 40.41 -43.85
CA THR A 58 16.79 41.30 -44.25
C THR A 58 15.86 41.55 -43.05
N THR A 59 15.21 42.71 -43.06
CA THR A 59 14.40 43.36 -42.01
C THR A 59 13.24 42.53 -41.42
N PRO A 60 12.78 42.83 -40.18
CA PRO A 60 11.64 42.14 -39.59
C PRO A 60 10.35 42.52 -40.32
N MET A 61 9.73 41.56 -41.00
CA MET A 61 8.34 41.65 -41.43
C MET A 61 7.45 41.27 -40.24
N PRO A 62 6.39 42.05 -39.93
CA PRO A 62 5.39 41.63 -38.96
C PRO A 62 4.74 40.32 -39.44
N ALA A 63 4.68 39.33 -38.55
CA ALA A 63 4.13 38.01 -38.84
C ALA A 63 2.70 38.13 -39.37
N GLN A 64 2.47 37.63 -40.59
CA GLN A 64 1.13 37.31 -41.07
C GLN A 64 0.59 36.10 -40.28
N PRO A 65 -0.70 36.07 -39.92
CA PRO A 65 -1.31 34.87 -39.37
C PRO A 65 -1.35 33.81 -40.47
N LEU A 66 -0.65 32.69 -40.27
CA LEU A 66 -0.74 31.54 -41.15
C LEU A 66 -2.11 30.88 -40.99
N THR A 67 -2.91 31.02 -42.04
CA THR A 67 -4.12 30.24 -42.33
C THR A 67 -3.75 28.77 -42.51
N PHE A 68 -4.23 27.92 -41.61
CA PHE A 68 -4.16 26.47 -41.76
C PHE A 68 -5.29 26.04 -42.72
N ASN A 69 -4.92 25.54 -43.90
CA ASN A 69 -5.83 25.03 -44.92
C ASN A 69 -5.81 23.49 -44.86
N LEU A 70 -6.94 22.89 -44.50
CA LEU A 70 -7.13 21.45 -44.35
C LEU A 70 -7.95 20.93 -45.53
N SER A 71 -7.35 20.96 -46.72
CA SER A 71 -7.85 20.24 -47.89
C SER A 71 -7.20 18.85 -47.93
N LEU A 72 -7.94 17.85 -47.45
CA LEU A 72 -7.63 16.42 -47.66
C LEU A 72 -8.31 15.98 -48.96
N ASP A 73 -7.64 16.20 -50.09
CA ASP A 73 -7.88 15.48 -51.34
C ASP A 73 -6.55 14.85 -51.77
N ASP A 74 -6.27 13.63 -51.29
CA ASP A 74 -5.23 12.75 -51.86
C ASP A 74 -5.84 11.34 -52.10
N PRO A 75 -6.06 10.93 -53.35
CA PRO A 75 -6.80 9.71 -53.69
C PRO A 75 -5.86 8.51 -53.82
N SER A 76 -5.19 8.13 -52.72
CA SER A 76 -4.27 6.98 -52.75
C SER A 76 -4.22 6.12 -51.48
N PHE A 77 -5.35 5.85 -50.82
CA PHE A 77 -5.47 4.70 -49.92
C PHE A 77 -6.84 4.05 -50.10
N GLY A 78 -6.84 2.72 -50.23
CA GLY A 78 -7.97 1.92 -50.73
C GLY A 78 -9.17 1.88 -49.80
N ASP A 79 -10.34 1.94 -50.43
CA ASP A 79 -11.66 1.64 -49.87
C ASP A 79 -11.69 0.20 -49.34
N GLU A 80 -11.72 0.02 -48.01
CA GLU A 80 -12.43 -1.11 -47.37
C GLU A 80 -12.57 -0.99 -45.83
N ASP A 81 -11.93 -0.02 -45.15
CA ASP A 81 -12.03 0.15 -43.68
C ASP A 81 -12.52 1.54 -43.22
N MET A 82 -13.45 2.17 -43.95
CA MET A 82 -14.05 3.47 -43.56
C MET A 82 -15.57 3.43 -43.52
N GLN A 83 -16.13 2.40 -42.87
CA GLN A 83 -17.57 2.28 -42.68
C GLN A 83 -17.93 1.79 -41.28
N GLN A 84 -17.35 2.42 -40.25
CA GLN A 84 -17.83 2.34 -38.88
C GLN A 84 -17.72 3.71 -38.20
N LEU A 85 -18.88 4.25 -37.81
CA LEU A 85 -19.09 5.32 -36.83
C LEU A 85 -18.59 6.74 -37.21
N GLU A 86 -19.38 7.47 -38.00
CA GLU A 86 -19.41 8.93 -37.86
C GLU A 86 -20.13 9.27 -36.54
N ASP A 87 -19.35 9.65 -35.53
CA ASP A 87 -19.83 10.05 -34.21
C ASP A 87 -20.62 11.36 -34.24
N SER A 88 -21.63 11.47 -33.37
CA SER A 88 -22.46 12.67 -33.12
C SER A 88 -21.66 13.97 -32.98
N ASP A 89 -20.47 13.83 -32.40
CA ASP A 89 -19.58 14.91 -32.04
C ASP A 89 -18.93 15.54 -33.30
N SER A 90 -18.71 14.73 -34.33
CA SER A 90 -18.16 15.21 -35.61
C SER A 90 -19.13 16.17 -36.32
N ARG A 91 -20.44 15.89 -36.27
CA ARG A 91 -21.48 16.73 -36.87
C ARG A 91 -21.74 17.99 -36.07
N LEU A 92 -21.73 17.92 -34.74
CA LEU A 92 -21.85 19.10 -33.88
C LEU A 92 -20.72 20.10 -34.14
N VAL A 93 -19.48 19.61 -34.29
CA VAL A 93 -18.31 20.42 -34.67
C VAL A 93 -18.49 21.05 -36.05
N GLN A 94 -19.05 20.32 -37.03
CA GLN A 94 -19.38 20.89 -38.34
C GLN A 94 -20.45 22.00 -38.26
N MET A 95 -21.50 21.82 -37.45
CA MET A 95 -22.55 22.82 -37.25
C MET A 95 -22.00 24.08 -36.55
N LEU A 96 -21.12 23.93 -35.57
CA LEU A 96 -20.40 25.04 -34.93
C LEU A 96 -19.49 25.79 -35.91
N ALA A 97 -18.77 25.05 -36.76
CA ALA A 97 -17.94 25.64 -37.81
C ALA A 97 -18.79 26.41 -38.86
N HIS A 98 -19.96 25.88 -39.22
CA HIS A 98 -20.89 26.55 -40.13
C HIS A 98 -21.52 27.80 -39.49
N GLN A 99 -21.91 27.75 -38.21
CA GLN A 99 -22.36 28.91 -37.44
C GLN A 99 -21.31 30.03 -37.41
N ALA A 100 -20.04 29.67 -37.21
CA ALA A 100 -18.92 30.62 -37.23
C ALA A 100 -18.69 31.24 -38.62
N ARG A 101 -18.87 30.48 -39.71
CA ARG A 101 -18.81 30.97 -41.10
C ARG A 101 -19.92 31.98 -41.39
N LEU A 102 -21.18 31.65 -41.08
CA LEU A 102 -22.32 32.54 -41.31
C LEU A 102 -22.23 33.84 -40.50
N LYS A 103 -21.64 33.78 -39.29
CA LYS A 103 -21.40 34.96 -38.44
C LYS A 103 -20.42 35.96 -39.07
N ASN A 104 -19.42 35.48 -39.82
CA ASN A 104 -18.42 36.33 -40.47
C ASN A 104 -18.93 36.96 -41.78
N ASP A 105 -19.78 36.26 -42.52
CA ASP A 105 -20.24 36.71 -43.85
C ASP A 105 -21.48 37.64 -43.82
N ASN A 106 -22.31 37.60 -42.76
CA ASN A 106 -23.64 38.21 -42.79
C ASN A 106 -23.98 39.10 -41.56
N SER A 107 -23.16 40.12 -41.31
CA SER A 107 -23.40 41.15 -40.26
C SER A 107 -24.37 42.27 -40.68
N GLY A 108 -25.12 42.11 -41.77
CA GLY A 108 -25.92 43.17 -42.40
C GLY A 108 -27.32 43.39 -41.80
N ASP A 109 -27.83 44.63 -41.86
CA ASP A 109 -29.22 44.98 -41.49
C ASP A 109 -30.22 44.36 -42.47
N GLU A 110 -31.16 43.55 -41.96
CA GLU A 110 -32.25 42.95 -42.76
C GLU A 110 -33.07 43.97 -43.57
N ALA A 111 -33.23 45.20 -43.04
CA ALA A 111 -33.95 46.28 -43.71
C ALA A 111 -33.24 46.80 -44.97
N LYS A 112 -31.91 46.68 -45.05
CA LYS A 112 -31.13 47.12 -46.22
C LYS A 112 -31.24 46.13 -47.38
N VAL A 113 -31.28 44.83 -47.07
CA VAL A 113 -31.42 43.75 -48.08
C VAL A 113 -32.80 43.80 -48.74
N VAL A 114 -33.86 44.08 -47.98
CA VAL A 114 -35.23 44.22 -48.52
C VAL A 114 -35.35 45.46 -49.42
N ALA A 115 -34.71 46.57 -49.05
CA ALA A 115 -34.81 47.86 -49.74
C ALA A 115 -33.88 48.03 -50.97
N ASP A 116 -32.99 47.09 -51.24
CA ASP A 116 -32.06 47.18 -52.37
C ASP A 116 -32.72 46.74 -53.69
N ASP A 117 -32.99 47.67 -54.59
CA ASP A 117 -33.62 47.41 -55.90
C ASP A 117 -32.72 46.69 -56.91
N LYS A 118 -31.44 46.43 -56.57
CA LYS A 118 -30.47 45.77 -57.47
C LYS A 118 -30.43 44.26 -57.35
N LEU A 119 -30.85 43.69 -56.22
CA LEU A 119 -30.80 42.25 -55.96
C LEU A 119 -31.98 41.53 -56.61
N SER A 120 -31.72 40.39 -57.25
CA SER A 120 -32.76 39.51 -57.80
C SER A 120 -33.64 38.93 -56.68
N TYR A 121 -34.90 38.61 -57.00
CA TYR A 121 -35.84 37.99 -56.04
C TYR A 121 -35.25 36.75 -55.35
N GLY A 122 -34.55 35.90 -56.11
CA GLY A 122 -33.91 34.70 -55.57
C GLY A 122 -32.69 34.99 -54.68
N GLU A 123 -31.92 36.03 -54.99
CA GLU A 123 -30.77 36.45 -54.17
C GLU A 123 -31.23 37.07 -52.84
N LYS A 124 -32.33 37.85 -52.87
CA LYS A 124 -32.99 38.35 -51.65
C LYS A 124 -33.52 37.22 -50.78
N GLN A 125 -34.12 36.21 -51.38
CA GLN A 125 -34.62 35.02 -50.68
C GLN A 125 -33.47 34.27 -49.98
N GLN A 126 -32.38 33.99 -50.69
CA GLN A 126 -31.25 33.26 -50.12
C GLN A 126 -30.55 34.03 -48.99
N ALA A 127 -30.36 35.35 -49.15
CA ALA A 127 -29.74 36.19 -48.12
C ALA A 127 -30.60 36.32 -46.86
N LEU A 128 -31.92 36.53 -47.01
CA LEU A 128 -32.84 36.63 -45.89
C LEU A 128 -33.05 35.28 -45.19
N GLN A 129 -33.07 34.17 -45.94
CA GLN A 129 -33.11 32.82 -45.36
C GLN A 129 -31.85 32.52 -44.54
N GLY A 130 -30.66 32.88 -45.04
CA GLY A 130 -29.40 32.72 -44.30
C GLY A 130 -29.36 33.53 -43.00
N LEU A 131 -29.89 34.77 -43.02
CA LEU A 131 -30.03 35.61 -41.82
C LEU A 131 -31.04 35.02 -40.82
N PHE A 132 -32.11 34.40 -41.30
CA PHE A 132 -33.10 33.73 -40.47
C PHE A 132 -32.52 32.51 -39.76
N THR A 133 -31.80 31.64 -40.48
CA THR A 133 -31.12 30.47 -39.91
C THR A 133 -30.02 30.87 -38.91
N LEU A 134 -29.28 31.95 -39.18
CA LEU A 134 -28.30 32.51 -38.26
C LEU A 134 -28.94 33.06 -36.97
N ALA A 135 -30.09 33.73 -37.08
CA ALA A 135 -30.83 34.23 -35.92
C ALA A 135 -31.35 33.07 -35.06
N ALA A 136 -31.80 31.98 -35.68
CA ALA A 136 -32.25 30.78 -34.99
C ALA A 136 -31.10 30.03 -34.27
N SER A 137 -29.90 29.96 -34.85
CA SER A 137 -28.74 29.30 -34.25
C SER A 137 -28.10 30.11 -33.11
N ASN A 138 -28.14 31.43 -33.17
CA ASN A 138 -27.56 32.31 -32.15
C ASN A 138 -28.50 32.64 -30.98
N GLY A 139 -29.79 32.26 -31.05
CA GLY A 139 -30.74 32.59 -29.99
C GLY A 139 -31.34 34.00 -30.08
N GLU A 140 -31.27 34.67 -31.25
CA GLU A 140 -31.70 36.08 -31.41
C GLU A 140 -33.23 36.23 -31.61
N MET A 141 -34.01 35.98 -30.55
CA MET A 141 -35.49 36.03 -30.56
C MET A 141 -36.08 37.30 -31.20
N GLN A 142 -35.56 38.48 -30.84
CA GLN A 142 -36.07 39.77 -31.35
C GLN A 142 -35.84 39.95 -32.85
N ARG A 143 -34.85 39.26 -33.41
CA ARG A 143 -34.56 39.31 -34.85
C ARG A 143 -35.44 38.33 -35.62
N VAL A 144 -35.64 37.12 -35.07
CA VAL A 144 -36.58 36.12 -35.60
C VAL A 144 -37.99 36.71 -35.72
N LYS A 145 -38.50 37.36 -34.66
CA LYS A 145 -39.82 38.03 -34.68
C LYS A 145 -39.91 39.14 -35.73
N ARG A 146 -38.89 40.00 -35.84
CA ARG A 146 -38.86 41.09 -36.85
C ARG A 146 -38.86 40.56 -38.28
N LEU A 147 -38.20 39.42 -38.53
CA LEU A 147 -38.16 38.77 -39.83
C LEU A 147 -39.50 38.13 -40.19
N LEU A 148 -40.21 37.56 -39.21
CA LEU A 148 -41.53 36.91 -39.38
C LEU A 148 -42.71 37.90 -39.45
N ASP A 149 -42.65 39.02 -38.73
CA ASP A 149 -43.70 40.06 -38.70
C ASP A 149 -43.49 41.15 -39.77
N GLY A 150 -42.30 41.23 -40.36
CA GLY A 150 -41.90 42.28 -41.30
C GLY A 150 -42.23 41.98 -42.77
N LYS A 151 -41.85 42.92 -43.65
CA LYS A 151 -41.94 42.77 -45.12
C LYS A 151 -41.07 41.63 -45.68
N ALA A 152 -40.21 41.02 -44.85
CA ALA A 152 -39.35 39.90 -45.20
C ALA A 152 -40.07 38.54 -45.17
N ARG A 153 -41.28 38.45 -44.58
CA ARG A 153 -42.04 37.19 -44.49
C ARG A 153 -42.32 36.53 -45.85
N GLU A 154 -42.48 37.33 -46.91
CA GLU A 154 -42.71 36.83 -48.28
C GLU A 154 -41.48 36.06 -48.84
N TYR A 155 -40.30 36.29 -48.27
CA TYR A 155 -39.02 35.75 -48.72
C TYR A 155 -38.45 34.67 -47.79
N ILE A 156 -39.14 34.32 -46.71
CA ILE A 156 -38.65 33.36 -45.71
C ILE A 156 -39.49 32.08 -45.79
N ASP A 157 -38.80 30.96 -45.96
CA ASP A 157 -39.38 29.63 -45.79
C ASP A 157 -39.01 29.11 -44.40
N ILE A 158 -40.02 28.83 -43.57
CA ILE A 158 -39.81 28.41 -42.17
C ILE A 158 -39.09 27.06 -42.10
N ASP A 159 -39.37 26.16 -43.05
CA ASP A 159 -38.72 24.86 -43.17
C ASP A 159 -37.51 24.89 -44.13
N GLY A 160 -37.14 26.07 -44.63
CA GLY A 160 -36.09 26.23 -45.64
C GLY A 160 -34.74 25.77 -45.12
N VAL A 161 -34.19 24.73 -45.75
CA VAL A 161 -32.89 24.14 -45.38
C VAL A 161 -31.73 24.99 -45.90
N ASP A 162 -30.62 25.00 -45.16
CA ASP A 162 -29.38 25.63 -45.58
C ASP A 162 -28.58 24.77 -46.59
N ALA A 163 -27.39 25.23 -46.99
CA ALA A 163 -26.50 24.50 -47.91
C ALA A 163 -26.08 23.12 -47.39
N GLU A 164 -26.18 22.89 -46.08
CA GLU A 164 -25.88 21.64 -45.38
C GLU A 164 -27.14 20.78 -45.14
N GLY A 165 -28.30 21.17 -45.70
CA GLY A 165 -29.56 20.45 -45.57
C GLY A 165 -30.20 20.53 -44.20
N THR A 166 -29.83 21.50 -43.35
CA THR A 166 -30.29 21.60 -41.97
C THR A 166 -31.39 22.67 -41.83
N PRO A 167 -32.57 22.34 -41.28
CA PRO A 167 -33.64 23.31 -41.08
C PRO A 167 -33.40 24.19 -39.83
N PRO A 168 -33.97 25.41 -39.77
CA PRO A 168 -33.79 26.32 -38.63
C PRO A 168 -34.19 25.73 -37.27
N LEU A 169 -35.21 24.86 -37.23
CA LEU A 169 -35.66 24.19 -36.01
C LEU A 169 -34.62 23.21 -35.44
N VAL A 170 -33.82 22.56 -36.30
CA VAL A 170 -32.72 21.69 -35.85
C VAL A 170 -31.62 22.51 -35.18
N TYR A 171 -31.28 23.69 -35.69
CA TYR A 171 -30.31 24.58 -35.03
C TYR A 171 -30.78 25.06 -33.66
N ALA A 172 -32.05 25.47 -33.55
CA ALA A 172 -32.63 25.87 -32.26
C ALA A 172 -32.63 24.70 -31.26
N SER A 173 -32.93 23.49 -31.73
CA SER A 173 -32.98 22.28 -30.89
C SER A 173 -31.58 21.76 -30.50
N CYS A 174 -30.58 21.91 -31.37
CA CYS A 174 -29.20 21.53 -31.11
C CYS A 174 -28.54 22.44 -30.06
N PHE A 175 -28.73 23.76 -30.18
CA PHE A 175 -28.09 24.74 -29.28
C PHE A 175 -28.91 25.11 -28.03
N GLY A 176 -30.13 24.58 -27.87
CA GLY A 176 -30.91 24.77 -26.65
C GLY A 176 -31.75 26.04 -26.58
N HIS A 177 -32.13 26.62 -27.74
CA HIS A 177 -32.91 27.86 -27.80
C HIS A 177 -34.42 27.60 -27.75
N GLU A 178 -34.93 27.34 -26.54
CA GLU A 178 -36.33 26.94 -26.29
C GLU A 178 -37.35 27.96 -26.80
N ASP A 179 -37.17 29.26 -26.52
CA ASP A 179 -38.12 30.29 -26.94
C ASP A 179 -38.26 30.38 -28.48
N ILE A 180 -37.16 30.16 -29.20
CA ILE A 180 -37.15 30.17 -30.67
C ILE A 180 -37.83 28.92 -31.22
N ALA A 181 -37.55 27.75 -30.65
CA ALA A 181 -38.23 26.51 -31.01
C ALA A 181 -39.76 26.65 -30.83
N GLU A 182 -40.22 27.25 -29.72
CA GLU A 182 -41.65 27.53 -29.50
C GLU A 182 -42.23 28.46 -30.57
N THR A 183 -41.52 29.54 -30.91
CA THR A 183 -42.00 30.52 -31.89
C THR A 183 -42.06 29.92 -33.30
N LEU A 184 -41.07 29.10 -33.68
CA LEU A 184 -41.06 28.40 -34.97
C LEU A 184 -42.22 27.39 -35.09
N LEU A 185 -42.49 26.63 -34.02
CA LEU A 185 -43.62 25.70 -34.00
C LEU A 185 -44.98 26.42 -34.06
N LYS A 186 -45.14 27.56 -33.37
CA LYS A 186 -46.36 28.39 -33.43
C LYS A 186 -46.65 28.92 -34.83
N GLU A 187 -45.62 29.24 -35.61
CA GLU A 187 -45.76 29.71 -37.00
C GLU A 187 -45.89 28.57 -38.02
N GLY A 188 -45.94 27.31 -37.57
CA GLY A 188 -46.24 26.14 -38.40
C GLY A 188 -45.01 25.39 -38.95
N ALA A 189 -43.84 25.51 -38.32
CA ALA A 189 -42.68 24.70 -38.67
C ALA A 189 -42.97 23.19 -38.53
N LYS A 190 -42.47 22.40 -39.48
CA LYS A 190 -42.62 20.93 -39.42
C LYS A 190 -41.66 20.34 -38.37
N VAL A 191 -42.23 19.58 -37.44
CA VAL A 191 -41.54 19.09 -36.24
C VAL A 191 -40.50 17.99 -36.54
N ASP A 192 -40.71 17.20 -37.58
CA ASP A 192 -39.92 16.00 -37.91
C ASP A 192 -39.00 16.18 -39.13
N VAL A 193 -38.68 17.42 -39.53
CA VAL A 193 -37.78 17.64 -40.68
C VAL A 193 -36.38 17.19 -40.31
N GLN A 194 -35.90 16.17 -41.02
CA GLN A 194 -34.59 15.60 -40.81
C GLN A 194 -33.49 16.40 -41.51
N ASP A 195 -32.32 16.47 -40.88
CA ASP A 195 -31.11 17.00 -41.51
C ASP A 195 -30.46 15.98 -42.48
N LYS A 196 -29.30 16.32 -43.04
CA LYS A 196 -28.52 15.45 -43.95
C LYS A 196 -28.17 14.07 -43.35
N ASN A 197 -28.08 13.95 -42.02
CA ASN A 197 -27.77 12.72 -41.30
C ASN A 197 -29.03 11.94 -40.89
N LEU A 198 -30.19 12.38 -41.39
CA LEU A 198 -31.51 11.87 -41.02
C LEU A 198 -31.86 12.10 -39.54
N TRP A 199 -31.25 13.11 -38.90
CA TRP A 199 -31.56 13.43 -37.51
C TRP A 199 -32.70 14.44 -37.43
N THR A 200 -33.72 14.12 -36.62
CA THR A 200 -34.82 15.03 -36.32
C THR A 200 -34.41 16.04 -35.24
N PRO A 201 -35.13 17.18 -35.11
CA PRO A 201 -34.95 18.10 -34.00
C PRO A 201 -35.03 17.43 -32.63
N LEU A 202 -35.88 16.39 -32.50
CA LEU A 202 -36.03 15.59 -31.28
C LEU A 202 -34.76 14.81 -30.95
N ILE A 203 -34.12 14.17 -31.93
CA ILE A 203 -32.85 13.44 -31.71
C ILE A 203 -31.77 14.41 -31.19
N TRP A 204 -31.64 15.60 -31.81
CA TRP A 204 -30.69 16.62 -31.37
C TRP A 204 -30.96 17.13 -29.95
N ALA A 205 -32.23 17.39 -29.60
CA ALA A 205 -32.61 17.83 -28.27
C ALA A 205 -32.34 16.76 -27.19
N MET A 206 -32.51 15.48 -27.52
CA MET A 206 -32.23 14.36 -26.62
C MET A 206 -30.71 14.20 -26.38
N THR A 207 -29.91 14.18 -27.44
CA THR A 207 -28.44 14.02 -27.36
C THR A 207 -27.80 15.15 -26.55
N ASN A 208 -28.27 16.40 -26.73
CA ASN A 208 -27.74 17.56 -26.03
C ASN A 208 -28.46 17.88 -24.70
N ARG A 209 -29.34 16.99 -24.23
CA ARG A 209 -30.04 17.06 -22.93
C ARG A 209 -30.95 18.29 -22.73
N HIS A 210 -31.54 18.81 -23.81
CA HIS A 210 -32.43 19.99 -23.76
C HIS A 210 -33.87 19.62 -23.39
N LYS A 211 -34.13 19.44 -22.09
CA LYS A 211 -35.43 18.99 -21.55
C LYS A 211 -36.63 19.84 -22.00
N GLY A 212 -36.53 21.17 -21.94
CA GLY A 212 -37.64 22.06 -22.31
C GLY A 212 -38.08 21.89 -23.77
N ILE A 213 -37.10 21.78 -24.67
CA ILE A 213 -37.32 21.55 -26.10
C ILE A 213 -37.90 20.16 -26.37
N VAL A 214 -37.41 19.13 -25.67
CA VAL A 214 -37.96 17.76 -25.77
C VAL A 214 -39.46 17.74 -25.44
N LYS A 215 -39.88 18.39 -24.36
CA LYS A 215 -41.29 18.50 -23.99
C LYS A 215 -42.10 19.20 -25.07
N LEU A 216 -41.60 20.34 -25.52
CA LEU A 216 -42.23 21.19 -26.53
C LEU A 216 -42.40 20.47 -27.88
N LEU A 217 -41.40 19.72 -28.32
CA LEU A 217 -41.46 18.93 -29.56
C LEU A 217 -42.47 17.77 -29.44
N LEU A 218 -42.47 17.04 -28.33
CA LEU A 218 -43.40 15.92 -28.09
C LEU A 218 -44.86 16.41 -27.97
N GLU A 219 -45.11 17.52 -27.29
CA GLU A 219 -46.44 18.14 -27.18
C GLU A 219 -46.99 18.60 -28.55
N ASN A 220 -46.12 19.00 -29.46
CA ASN A 220 -46.47 19.39 -30.84
C ASN A 220 -46.48 18.19 -31.83
N GLY A 221 -46.38 16.95 -31.33
CA GLY A 221 -46.56 15.73 -32.11
C GLY A 221 -45.32 15.22 -32.84
N ALA A 222 -44.10 15.51 -32.35
CA ALA A 222 -42.87 14.90 -32.85
C ALA A 222 -42.92 13.37 -32.74
N SER A 223 -42.60 12.67 -33.83
CA SER A 223 -42.56 11.20 -33.81
C SER A 223 -41.20 10.72 -33.27
N PRO A 224 -41.19 9.89 -32.21
CA PRO A 224 -39.95 9.34 -31.67
C PRO A 224 -39.41 8.16 -32.48
N ASP A 225 -40.20 7.62 -33.41
CA ASP A 225 -39.87 6.42 -34.19
C ASP A 225 -38.96 6.71 -35.39
N HIS A 226 -38.64 7.97 -35.66
CA HIS A 226 -37.75 8.35 -36.76
C HIS A 226 -36.33 7.85 -36.50
N LYS A 227 -35.77 7.19 -37.51
CA LYS A 227 -34.44 6.57 -37.42
C LYS A 227 -33.40 7.48 -38.05
N SER A 228 -32.29 7.64 -37.35
CA SER A 228 -31.06 8.23 -37.89
C SER A 228 -30.44 7.35 -38.98
N SER A 229 -29.44 7.87 -39.70
CA SER A 229 -28.65 7.11 -40.68
C SER A 229 -28.06 5.79 -40.12
N GLY A 230 -27.79 5.74 -38.81
CA GLY A 230 -27.32 4.55 -38.10
C GLY A 230 -28.43 3.62 -37.58
N GLY A 231 -29.70 3.83 -37.95
CA GLY A 231 -30.83 2.99 -37.54
C GLY A 231 -31.33 3.21 -36.11
N ARG A 232 -30.69 4.11 -35.34
CA ARG A 232 -31.03 4.48 -33.97
C ARG A 232 -32.19 5.47 -33.92
N THR A 233 -33.09 5.29 -32.97
CA THR A 233 -34.23 6.17 -32.65
C THR A 233 -33.81 7.23 -31.62
N ALA A 234 -34.66 8.24 -31.40
CA ALA A 234 -34.38 9.27 -30.39
C ALA A 234 -34.20 8.73 -28.97
N PHE A 235 -34.83 7.58 -28.65
CA PHE A 235 -34.71 6.94 -27.33
C PHE A 235 -33.37 6.27 -27.08
N ASP A 236 -32.67 5.84 -28.13
CA ASP A 236 -31.38 5.14 -27.99
C ASP A 236 -30.25 6.09 -27.54
N PHE A 237 -30.47 7.41 -27.64
CA PHE A 237 -29.53 8.45 -27.24
C PHE A 237 -29.81 9.00 -25.83
N VAL A 238 -30.83 8.48 -25.12
CA VAL A 238 -31.18 8.92 -23.76
C VAL A 238 -30.34 8.15 -22.75
N GLU A 239 -29.65 8.87 -21.86
CA GLU A 239 -28.92 8.25 -20.76
C GLU A 239 -29.86 7.61 -19.72
N PRO A 240 -29.57 6.39 -19.25
CA PRO A 240 -30.37 5.73 -18.23
C PRO A 240 -30.34 6.53 -16.92
N ASN A 241 -31.52 6.75 -16.31
CA ASN A 241 -31.75 7.52 -15.08
C ASN A 241 -31.61 9.06 -15.21
N SER A 242 -31.72 9.62 -16.41
CA SER A 242 -31.85 11.07 -16.62
C SER A 242 -33.29 11.56 -16.40
N GLU A 243 -33.47 12.83 -15.99
CA GLU A 243 -34.80 13.45 -15.84
C GLU A 243 -35.67 13.39 -17.10
N ILE A 244 -35.02 13.29 -18.28
CA ILE A 244 -35.70 13.10 -19.57
C ILE A 244 -36.25 11.67 -19.69
N SER A 245 -35.49 10.67 -19.21
CA SER A 245 -35.93 9.27 -19.13
C SER A 245 -37.14 9.13 -18.19
N ASP A 246 -37.10 9.79 -17.04
CA ASP A 246 -38.23 9.83 -16.10
C ASP A 246 -39.48 10.45 -16.73
N TYR A 247 -39.32 11.60 -17.41
CA TYR A 247 -40.43 12.26 -18.11
C TYR A 247 -41.05 11.38 -19.21
N LEU A 248 -40.23 10.64 -19.96
CA LEU A 248 -40.70 9.73 -21.00
C LEU A 248 -41.44 8.51 -20.41
N HIS A 249 -40.94 7.97 -19.29
CA HIS A 249 -41.60 6.91 -18.53
C HIS A 249 -42.95 7.37 -17.95
N GLU A 250 -43.00 8.58 -17.36
CA GLU A 250 -44.23 9.19 -16.84
C GLU A 250 -45.26 9.48 -17.95
N SER A 251 -44.79 9.88 -19.13
CA SER A 251 -45.63 10.19 -20.29
C SER A 251 -46.10 8.95 -21.06
N GLY A 252 -45.75 7.74 -20.60
CA GLY A 252 -46.21 6.48 -21.17
C GLY A 252 -45.46 6.03 -22.44
N TYR A 253 -44.34 6.67 -22.77
CA TYR A 253 -43.46 6.22 -23.85
C TYR A 253 -42.58 5.07 -23.33
N THR A 254 -42.99 3.83 -23.61
CA THR A 254 -42.15 2.65 -23.34
C THR A 254 -40.91 2.67 -24.23
N ILE A 255 -39.71 2.59 -23.63
CA ILE A 255 -38.44 2.29 -24.31
C ILE A 255 -38.59 0.88 -24.91
N GLY A 256 -39.14 0.84 -26.13
CA GLY A 256 -39.44 -0.37 -26.86
C GLY A 256 -38.34 -0.63 -27.87
N ASN A 257 -37.65 -1.76 -27.73
CA ASN A 257 -36.77 -2.34 -28.74
C ASN A 257 -37.48 -2.43 -30.11
N ALA A 258 -37.31 -1.42 -30.96
CA ALA A 258 -37.83 -1.40 -32.32
C ALA A 258 -36.71 -1.65 -33.34
N GLY A 259 -36.06 -2.82 -33.26
CA GLY A 259 -35.02 -3.15 -34.23
C GLY A 259 -34.21 -4.44 -34.09
N VAL A 260 -34.54 -5.38 -33.19
CA VAL A 260 -33.84 -6.68 -33.15
C VAL A 260 -34.86 -7.79 -33.13
N THR A 261 -34.89 -8.56 -34.23
CA THR A 261 -35.62 -9.81 -34.34
C THR A 261 -35.03 -10.83 -33.38
N ASP A 262 -35.85 -11.25 -32.42
CA ASP A 262 -35.96 -12.60 -31.86
C ASP A 262 -34.65 -13.38 -31.65
N ASP A 263 -33.87 -13.02 -30.62
CA ASP A 263 -32.91 -13.92 -29.98
C ASP A 263 -33.07 -13.86 -28.45
N PHE A 264 -33.61 -14.95 -27.91
CA PHE A 264 -34.03 -15.22 -26.54
C PHE A 264 -32.87 -15.24 -25.49
N TYR A 265 -31.72 -14.61 -25.78
CA TYR A 265 -30.50 -14.68 -24.95
C TYR A 265 -29.71 -13.35 -24.79
N SER A 266 -30.36 -12.18 -24.93
CA SER A 266 -29.66 -10.87 -24.87
C SER A 266 -30.19 -9.88 -23.83
N SER A 267 -30.31 -10.30 -22.57
CA SER A 267 -30.53 -9.39 -21.43
C SER A 267 -29.32 -9.35 -20.47
N GLY A 268 -28.10 -9.45 -21.00
CA GLY A 268 -26.85 -9.53 -20.22
C GLY A 268 -25.90 -8.32 -20.28
N PHE A 269 -26.00 -7.42 -21.26
CA PHE A 269 -24.85 -6.54 -21.56
C PHE A 269 -24.47 -5.44 -20.54
N SER A 270 -25.36 -5.00 -19.65
CA SER A 270 -25.00 -4.05 -18.57
C SER A 270 -24.65 -4.75 -17.25
N GLN A 271 -25.33 -5.86 -16.97
CA GLN A 271 -25.06 -6.71 -15.82
C GLN A 271 -23.71 -7.42 -16.00
N ASP A 272 -23.41 -7.94 -17.19
CA ASP A 272 -22.16 -8.66 -17.48
C ASP A 272 -20.93 -7.75 -17.44
N ARG A 273 -21.06 -6.46 -17.79
CA ARG A 273 -19.94 -5.50 -17.71
C ARG A 273 -19.66 -5.09 -16.27
N PHE A 274 -20.72 -4.81 -15.49
CA PHE A 274 -20.59 -4.52 -14.06
C PHE A 274 -20.17 -5.76 -13.26
N GLU A 275 -20.66 -6.95 -13.62
CA GLU A 275 -20.23 -8.22 -13.05
C GLU A 275 -18.82 -8.59 -13.53
N GLN A 276 -18.41 -8.28 -14.75
CA GLN A 276 -17.01 -8.41 -15.19
C GLN A 276 -16.11 -7.46 -14.40
N GLU A 277 -16.51 -6.20 -14.21
CA GLU A 277 -15.72 -5.21 -13.49
C GLU A 277 -15.67 -5.52 -11.99
N MET A 278 -16.77 -6.04 -11.42
CA MET A 278 -16.80 -6.58 -10.06
C MET A 278 -16.00 -7.87 -9.95
N GLN A 279 -16.03 -8.76 -10.95
CA GLN A 279 -15.22 -9.97 -10.99
C GLN A 279 -13.74 -9.65 -11.20
N GLU A 280 -13.39 -8.63 -11.98
CA GLU A 280 -12.04 -8.14 -12.16
C GLU A 280 -11.55 -7.47 -10.88
N ASN A 281 -12.36 -6.64 -10.23
CA ASN A 281 -12.03 -6.04 -8.93
C ASN A 281 -11.94 -7.09 -7.82
N ASP A 282 -12.81 -8.10 -7.78
CA ASP A 282 -12.77 -9.22 -6.85
C ASP A 282 -11.59 -10.16 -7.14
N MET A 283 -11.29 -10.41 -8.42
CA MET A 283 -10.14 -11.19 -8.84
C MET A 283 -8.86 -10.45 -8.48
N LYS A 284 -8.81 -9.13 -8.71
CA LYS A 284 -7.73 -8.23 -8.28
C LYS A 284 -7.61 -8.28 -6.76
N ARG A 285 -8.70 -8.14 -5.99
CA ARG A 285 -8.72 -8.23 -4.51
C ARG A 285 -8.28 -9.60 -3.98
N ARG A 286 -8.66 -10.70 -4.65
CA ARG A 286 -8.17 -12.05 -4.33
C ARG A 286 -6.69 -12.21 -4.66
N MET A 287 -6.24 -11.70 -5.80
CA MET A 287 -4.82 -11.64 -6.15
C MET A 287 -4.05 -10.76 -5.15
N MET A 288 -4.63 -9.67 -4.66
CA MET A 288 -4.05 -8.81 -3.61
C MET A 288 -3.87 -9.60 -2.31
N MET A 289 -4.89 -10.36 -1.87
CA MET A 289 -4.79 -11.22 -0.67
C MET A 289 -3.76 -12.35 -0.83
N GLU A 290 -3.74 -13.04 -1.98
CA GLU A 290 -2.74 -14.09 -2.25
C GLU A 290 -1.31 -13.52 -2.30
N SER A 291 -1.14 -12.30 -2.83
CA SER A 291 0.16 -11.64 -2.98
C SER A 291 0.69 -11.06 -1.67
N ALA A 292 -0.17 -10.45 -0.85
CA ALA A 292 0.22 -9.91 0.45
C ALA A 292 0.64 -11.00 1.45
N PHE A 293 0.01 -12.18 1.39
CA PHE A 293 0.42 -13.33 2.21
C PHE A 293 1.86 -13.77 1.90
N ASN A 294 2.29 -13.71 0.64
CA ASN A 294 3.63 -14.13 0.23
C ASN A 294 4.73 -13.11 0.56
N LEU A 295 4.36 -11.84 0.79
CA LEU A 295 5.29 -10.79 1.19
C LEU A 295 5.37 -10.56 2.70
N GLU A 296 4.53 -11.23 3.51
CA GLU A 296 4.35 -10.95 4.94
C GLU A 296 3.91 -9.49 5.20
N VAL A 297 3.19 -8.90 4.25
CA VAL A 297 2.68 -7.52 4.36
C VAL A 297 1.44 -7.53 5.23
N ASP A 298 1.43 -6.68 6.25
CA ASP A 298 0.30 -6.54 7.16
C ASP A 298 -0.92 -5.91 6.44
N LEU A 299 -1.81 -6.78 5.98
CA LEU A 299 -3.08 -6.42 5.33
C LEU A 299 -4.01 -5.59 6.22
N GLY A 300 -3.84 -5.63 7.55
CA GLY A 300 -4.65 -4.85 8.49
C GLY A 300 -4.48 -3.34 8.34
N ASN A 301 -3.34 -2.90 7.81
CA ASN A 301 -2.96 -1.50 7.68
C ASN A 301 -3.21 -0.89 6.30
N LEU A 302 -3.86 -1.64 5.39
CA LEU A 302 -3.87 -1.32 3.95
C LEU A 302 -5.14 -0.62 3.42
N GLY A 303 -6.07 -0.18 4.27
CA GLY A 303 -7.21 0.66 3.86
C GLY A 303 -8.09 0.07 2.73
N LEU A 304 -8.03 -1.25 2.50
CA LEU A 304 -8.68 -1.93 1.35
C LEU A 304 -10.22 -1.97 1.43
N ASP A 305 -10.80 -1.42 2.50
CA ASP A 305 -12.23 -1.38 2.78
C ASP A 305 -12.84 0.03 2.64
N GLU A 306 -12.07 1.02 2.16
CA GLU A 306 -12.56 2.38 1.90
C GLU A 306 -13.43 2.41 0.63
N GLN A 307 -14.67 2.90 0.75
CA GLN A 307 -15.56 3.07 -0.40
C GLN A 307 -15.08 4.24 -1.27
N PRO A 308 -15.11 4.13 -2.61
CA PRO A 308 -14.81 5.27 -3.47
C PRO A 308 -15.79 6.42 -3.16
N GLU A 309 -15.26 7.61 -2.90
CA GLU A 309 -16.06 8.80 -2.63
C GLU A 309 -16.98 9.11 -3.81
N SER A 310 -18.20 9.55 -3.51
CA SER A 310 -19.20 9.82 -4.54
C SER A 310 -18.80 11.06 -5.37
N PRO A 311 -18.95 11.06 -6.71
CA PRO A 311 -18.54 12.18 -7.57
C PRO A 311 -19.17 13.54 -7.21
N GLY A 312 -20.32 13.52 -6.51
CA GLY A 312 -21.10 14.71 -6.19
C GLY A 312 -20.56 15.58 -5.05
N GLU A 313 -19.65 15.07 -4.20
CA GLU A 313 -19.06 15.85 -3.10
C GLU A 313 -17.74 16.55 -3.51
N LEU A 314 -17.20 16.25 -4.70
CA LEU A 314 -15.87 16.66 -5.16
C LEU A 314 -15.84 17.99 -5.94
N GLU A 315 -16.99 18.60 -6.24
CA GLU A 315 -17.08 19.81 -7.06
C GLU A 315 -17.12 21.12 -6.28
N GLU A 316 -17.38 21.13 -4.97
CA GLU A 316 -17.82 22.37 -4.33
C GLU A 316 -16.72 23.34 -3.85
N GLU A 317 -15.50 22.95 -3.42
CA GLU A 317 -14.56 23.96 -2.86
C GLU A 317 -13.05 23.62 -2.96
N SER A 318 -12.41 23.74 -4.14
CA SER A 318 -10.93 23.73 -4.18
C SER A 318 -10.34 24.83 -5.07
N GLN A 319 -9.66 25.80 -4.46
CA GLN A 319 -8.86 26.82 -5.16
C GLN A 319 -7.66 26.19 -5.88
N ASP A 320 -7.34 26.69 -7.08
CA ASP A 320 -6.19 26.23 -7.86
C ASP A 320 -4.87 26.53 -7.13
N PHE A 321 -3.96 25.54 -7.08
CA PHE A 321 -2.65 25.70 -6.43
C PHE A 321 -1.70 26.55 -7.29
N VAL A 322 -1.08 27.57 -6.70
CA VAL A 322 -0.26 28.55 -7.44
C VAL A 322 1.22 28.24 -7.27
N TRP A 323 1.86 27.82 -8.36
CA TRP A 323 3.29 27.43 -8.38
C TRP A 323 4.23 28.62 -8.57
N ASP A 324 3.80 29.68 -9.25
CA ASP A 324 4.65 30.84 -9.55
C ASP A 324 4.90 31.77 -8.36
N ARG A 325 4.01 31.72 -7.36
CA ARG A 325 4.04 32.61 -6.19
C ARG A 325 3.55 31.86 -4.95
N CYS A 326 4.18 32.14 -3.81
CA CYS A 326 3.75 31.58 -2.53
C CYS A 326 2.58 32.40 -1.97
N LEU A 327 1.41 31.77 -1.84
CA LEU A 327 0.24 32.33 -1.16
C LEU A 327 0.22 31.89 0.31
N ASN A 328 -0.39 32.68 1.19
CA ASN A 328 -0.40 32.45 2.65
C ASN A 328 -1.11 31.14 3.05
N ASP A 329 -2.04 30.67 2.24
CA ASP A 329 -2.79 29.41 2.38
C ASP A 329 -2.03 28.19 1.84
N GLN A 330 -0.88 28.39 1.17
CA GLN A 330 -0.09 27.36 0.49
C GLN A 330 1.32 27.20 1.11
N MET A 331 1.41 27.34 2.43
CA MET A 331 2.64 27.17 3.21
C MET A 331 2.34 26.50 4.56
N PHE A 332 3.34 25.79 5.10
CA PHE A 332 3.28 25.24 6.45
C PHE A 332 4.22 26.04 7.35
N VAL A 333 3.65 26.79 8.28
CA VAL A 333 4.39 27.67 9.19
C VAL A 333 4.77 26.87 10.44
N PHE A 334 6.05 26.87 10.79
CA PHE A 334 6.57 26.17 11.96
C PHE A 334 7.66 26.99 12.67
N GLN A 335 7.94 26.65 13.92
CA GLN A 335 9.05 27.21 14.69
C GLN A 335 10.27 26.28 14.65
N GLU A 336 11.48 26.84 14.67
CA GLU A 336 12.73 26.08 14.59
C GLU A 336 12.88 25.04 15.72
N ASN A 337 12.42 25.35 16.92
CA ASN A 337 12.42 24.44 18.07
C ASN A 337 11.42 23.27 17.95
N GLU A 338 10.44 23.36 17.06
CA GLU A 338 9.45 22.31 16.79
C GLU A 338 9.83 21.45 15.58
N LEU A 339 10.87 21.84 14.84
CA LEU A 339 11.29 21.17 13.61
C LEU A 339 11.61 19.69 13.84
N ASP A 340 12.48 19.37 14.80
CA ASP A 340 12.89 17.99 15.08
C ASP A 340 11.70 17.10 15.41
N ARG A 341 10.73 17.64 16.15
CA ARG A 341 9.51 16.95 16.54
C ARG A 341 8.61 16.71 15.34
N ILE A 342 8.42 17.71 14.48
CA ILE A 342 7.63 17.56 13.25
C ILE A 342 8.25 16.45 12.41
N LEU A 343 9.57 16.51 12.19
CA LEU A 343 10.31 15.49 11.45
C LEU A 343 10.19 14.10 12.10
N ASP A 344 10.26 13.97 13.43
CA ASP A 344 10.05 12.69 14.13
C ASP A 344 8.65 12.13 13.91
N ILE A 345 7.62 12.99 13.83
CA ILE A 345 6.24 12.56 13.58
C ILE A 345 6.06 12.12 12.12
N ILE A 346 6.55 12.91 11.16
CA ILE A 346 6.31 12.67 9.73
C ILE A 346 7.27 11.67 9.09
N ILE A 347 8.46 11.48 9.67
CA ILE A 347 9.52 10.59 9.15
C ILE A 347 9.67 9.38 10.09
N THR A 348 10.06 9.57 11.35
CA THR A 348 10.47 8.46 12.25
C THR A 348 9.33 7.60 12.79
N ASN A 349 8.22 8.21 13.22
CA ASN A 349 7.10 7.51 13.86
C ASN A 349 5.95 7.24 12.89
N MET A 350 6.08 7.65 11.63
CA MET A 350 5.04 7.44 10.63
C MET A 350 5.05 5.98 10.16
N THR A 351 3.96 5.27 10.41
CA THR A 351 3.77 3.93 9.84
C THR A 351 3.48 4.06 8.34
N PRO A 352 4.13 3.27 7.47
CA PRO A 352 3.85 3.26 6.04
C PRO A 352 2.44 2.68 5.81
N GLN A 353 1.47 3.57 5.76
CA GLN A 353 0.09 3.28 5.41
C GLN A 353 -0.28 4.19 4.25
N ARG A 354 -0.88 3.62 3.22
CA ARG A 354 -1.41 4.39 2.10
C ARG A 354 -2.70 3.74 1.64
N SER A 355 -3.81 4.42 1.87
CA SER A 355 -5.04 4.15 1.14
C SER A 355 -5.01 4.92 -0.20
N PRO A 356 -5.73 4.46 -1.23
CA PRO A 356 -5.77 5.15 -2.53
C PRO A 356 -6.26 6.60 -2.46
N SER A 357 -7.06 6.94 -1.44
CA SER A 357 -7.62 8.28 -1.14
C SER A 357 -6.67 9.16 -0.32
N GLN A 358 -5.77 8.58 0.47
CA GLN A 358 -4.89 9.34 1.36
C GLN A 358 -3.79 10.08 0.60
N LYS A 359 -3.68 11.39 0.86
CA LYS A 359 -2.61 12.23 0.30
C LYS A 359 -1.24 11.88 0.91
N PRO A 360 -0.14 12.00 0.14
CA PRO A 360 1.21 11.72 0.63
C PRO A 360 1.70 12.81 1.61
N ILE A 361 1.43 12.59 2.90
CA ILE A 361 1.67 13.58 3.97
C ILE A 361 3.14 14.00 4.10
N PRO A 362 4.15 13.08 4.15
CA PRO A 362 5.54 13.48 4.37
C PRO A 362 6.07 14.42 3.27
N ALA A 363 5.86 14.06 1.99
CA ALA A 363 6.29 14.89 0.87
C ALA A 363 5.58 16.26 0.87
N ASN A 364 4.29 16.29 1.17
CA ASN A 364 3.50 17.53 1.23
C ASN A 364 3.98 18.47 2.33
N ILE A 365 4.18 17.97 3.56
CA ILE A 365 4.63 18.80 4.69
C ILE A 365 6.05 19.30 4.47
N LEU A 366 6.97 18.44 4.02
CA LEU A 366 8.34 18.86 3.72
C LEU A 366 8.38 19.95 2.65
N PHE A 367 7.59 19.81 1.58
CA PHE A 367 7.51 20.82 0.53
C PHE A 367 6.89 22.13 1.02
N LEU A 368 5.75 22.09 1.72
CA LEU A 368 5.09 23.29 2.25
C LEU A 368 5.94 24.02 3.30
N SER A 369 6.71 23.26 4.09
CA SER A 369 7.70 23.79 5.04
C SER A 369 8.89 24.42 4.31
N ALA A 370 9.35 23.82 3.21
CA ALA A 370 10.42 24.37 2.38
C ALA A 370 9.99 25.67 1.69
N ARG A 371 8.73 25.78 1.22
CA ARG A 371 8.17 27.04 0.70
C ARG A 371 8.19 28.13 1.78
N TYR A 372 7.72 27.83 2.98
CA TYR A 372 7.76 28.78 4.10
C TYR A 372 9.19 29.25 4.40
N ALA A 373 10.14 28.31 4.53
CA ALA A 373 11.53 28.62 4.85
C ALA A 373 12.19 29.50 3.77
N HIS A 374 11.97 29.20 2.49
CA HIS A 374 12.55 29.94 1.37
C HIS A 374 11.97 31.35 1.20
N TYR A 375 10.64 31.50 1.22
CA TYR A 375 9.97 32.75 0.88
C TYR A 375 9.81 33.72 2.07
N HIS A 376 9.72 33.21 3.30
CA HIS A 376 9.38 34.03 4.48
C HIS A 376 10.45 34.07 5.59
N SER A 377 11.39 33.14 5.60
CA SER A 377 12.45 33.09 6.63
C SER A 377 13.83 33.40 6.04
N GLY A 378 14.59 32.40 5.62
CA GLY A 378 15.96 32.54 5.11
C GLY A 378 16.55 31.19 4.65
N THR A 379 17.63 31.25 3.87
CA THR A 379 18.27 30.07 3.27
C THR A 379 18.85 29.10 4.31
N GLU A 380 19.25 29.60 5.48
CA GLU A 380 19.79 28.78 6.58
C GLU A 380 18.74 27.82 7.17
N LEU A 381 17.50 28.31 7.41
CA LEU A 381 16.42 27.45 7.91
C LEU A 381 16.02 26.38 6.88
N LEU A 382 16.07 26.73 5.58
CA LEU A 382 15.81 25.78 4.49
C LEU A 382 16.87 24.66 4.46
N GLU A 383 18.14 25.02 4.63
CA GLU A 383 19.24 24.06 4.68
C GLU A 383 19.13 23.12 5.88
N ILE A 384 18.83 23.66 7.07
CA ILE A 384 18.61 22.87 8.30
C ILE A 384 17.43 21.92 8.12
N LEU A 385 16.29 22.41 7.62
CA LEU A 385 15.09 21.60 7.36
C LEU A 385 15.40 20.42 6.42
N LEU A 386 15.98 20.70 5.26
CA LEU A 386 16.20 19.67 4.24
C LEU A 386 17.30 18.69 4.64
N SER A 387 18.38 19.16 5.27
CA SER A 387 19.47 18.29 5.73
C SER A 387 19.00 17.36 6.85
N SER A 388 18.27 17.89 7.85
CA SER A 388 17.75 17.10 8.96
C SER A 388 16.68 16.10 8.51
N ALA A 389 15.84 16.49 7.55
CA ALA A 389 14.88 15.57 6.93
C ALA A 389 15.61 14.44 6.18
N MET A 390 16.63 14.77 5.39
CA MET A 390 17.40 13.79 4.61
C MET A 390 18.12 12.79 5.51
N GLU A 391 18.76 13.24 6.59
CA GLU A 391 19.42 12.38 7.57
C GLU A 391 18.43 11.39 8.20
N LYS A 392 17.27 11.88 8.66
CA LYS A 392 16.23 11.01 9.24
C LYS A 392 15.64 10.01 8.25
N ILE A 393 15.47 10.40 6.98
CA ILE A 393 14.98 9.49 5.93
C ILE A 393 16.01 8.38 5.69
N ASN A 394 17.30 8.74 5.59
CA ASN A 394 18.39 7.79 5.42
C ASN A 394 18.46 6.80 6.59
N ASP A 395 18.37 7.27 7.84
CA ASP A 395 18.39 6.41 9.03
C ASP A 395 17.29 5.33 9.01
N ILE A 396 16.08 5.70 8.56
CA ILE A 396 14.96 4.76 8.46
C ILE A 396 15.17 3.75 7.34
N VAL A 397 15.59 4.22 6.17
CA VAL A 397 15.90 3.35 5.03
C VAL A 397 17.01 2.35 5.41
N GLU A 398 18.03 2.79 6.16
CA GLU A 398 19.10 1.92 6.66
C GLU A 398 18.60 0.90 7.70
N LYS A 399 17.74 1.32 8.62
CA LYS A 399 17.15 0.41 9.61
C LYS A 399 16.23 -0.64 8.99
N HIS A 400 15.56 -0.28 7.89
CA HIS A 400 14.53 -1.10 7.22
C HIS A 400 14.93 -1.56 5.80
N GLN A 401 16.21 -1.85 5.56
CA GLN A 401 16.75 -2.30 4.25
C GLN A 401 16.07 -3.54 3.63
N TRP A 402 15.35 -4.33 4.43
CA TRP A 402 14.72 -5.58 4.02
C TRP A 402 13.19 -5.53 4.02
N ASP A 403 12.62 -4.35 4.25
CA ASP A 403 11.18 -4.13 4.27
C ASP A 403 10.74 -3.40 3.00
N MET A 404 10.15 -4.17 2.07
CA MET A 404 9.66 -3.66 0.79
C MET A 404 8.64 -2.53 0.98
N THR A 405 7.83 -2.55 2.04
CA THR A 405 6.77 -1.55 2.24
C THR A 405 7.32 -0.19 2.63
N VAL A 406 8.30 -0.17 3.54
CA VAL A 406 9.01 1.05 3.95
C VAL A 406 9.81 1.63 2.78
N LEU A 407 10.49 0.78 2.02
CA LEU A 407 11.25 1.20 0.84
C LEU A 407 10.32 1.79 -0.24
N ALA A 408 9.20 1.13 -0.53
CA ALA A 408 8.19 1.61 -1.49
C ALA A 408 7.53 2.93 -1.04
N PHE A 409 7.28 3.09 0.26
CA PHE A 409 6.77 4.32 0.83
C PHE A 409 7.75 5.48 0.66
N TRP A 410 9.04 5.27 0.95
CA TRP A 410 10.04 6.34 0.85
C TRP A 410 10.43 6.68 -0.58
N ILE A 411 10.53 5.71 -1.51
CA ILE A 411 10.80 6.02 -2.92
C ILE A 411 9.64 6.80 -3.56
N ALA A 412 8.40 6.51 -3.18
CA ALA A 412 7.23 7.28 -3.65
C ALA A 412 7.25 8.72 -3.10
N ASN A 413 7.47 8.90 -1.80
CA ASN A 413 7.55 10.24 -1.21
C ASN A 413 8.76 11.05 -1.71
N ALA A 414 9.93 10.42 -1.90
CA ALA A 414 11.14 11.09 -2.38
C ALA A 414 11.01 11.52 -3.85
N THR A 415 10.43 10.67 -4.72
CA THR A 415 10.20 11.04 -6.12
C THR A 415 9.15 12.14 -6.27
N LEU A 416 8.11 12.14 -5.42
CA LEU A 416 7.11 13.20 -5.39
C LEU A 416 7.69 14.52 -4.84
N LEU A 417 8.49 14.47 -3.78
CA LEU A 417 9.17 15.66 -3.25
C LEU A 417 10.12 16.26 -4.30
N LEU A 418 10.87 15.42 -5.03
CA LEU A 418 11.71 15.85 -6.14
C LEU A 418 10.88 16.53 -7.25
N HIS A 419 9.69 16.02 -7.56
CA HIS A 419 8.77 16.66 -8.49
C HIS A 419 8.34 18.06 -7.99
N TYR A 420 7.93 18.18 -6.73
CA TYR A 420 7.50 19.46 -6.17
C TYR A 420 8.61 20.51 -6.16
N LEU A 421 9.84 20.12 -5.78
CA LEU A 421 11.00 21.00 -5.78
C LEU A 421 11.37 21.50 -7.19
N LYS A 422 11.20 20.66 -8.22
CA LYS A 422 11.44 21.03 -9.62
C LYS A 422 10.31 21.87 -10.24
N LYS A 423 9.07 21.70 -9.75
CA LYS A 423 7.89 22.40 -10.28
C LYS A 423 7.78 23.85 -9.77
N ASP A 424 8.19 24.11 -8.54
CA ASP A 424 8.24 25.47 -7.98
C ASP A 424 9.49 26.22 -8.49
N THR A 425 9.27 27.36 -9.14
CA THR A 425 10.34 28.10 -9.84
C THR A 425 11.39 28.69 -8.89
N GLY A 426 11.00 29.08 -7.66
CA GLY A 426 11.92 29.61 -6.67
C GLY A 426 12.77 28.50 -6.05
N LEU A 427 12.11 27.44 -5.59
CA LEU A 427 12.78 26.30 -4.96
C LEU A 427 13.66 25.51 -5.95
N SER A 428 13.30 25.44 -7.23
CA SER A 428 14.09 24.69 -8.23
C SER A 428 15.52 25.19 -8.34
N THR A 429 15.75 26.48 -8.16
CA THR A 429 17.10 27.07 -8.21
C THR A 429 17.81 27.02 -6.86
N ALA A 430 17.07 27.18 -5.77
CA ALA A 430 17.62 27.20 -4.42
C ALA A 430 18.02 25.81 -3.89
N THR A 431 17.40 24.74 -4.40
CA THR A 431 17.55 23.37 -3.87
C THR A 431 18.34 22.43 -4.77
N GLY A 432 19.19 22.95 -5.67
CA GLY A 432 19.92 22.14 -6.66
C GLY A 432 20.74 20.99 -6.04
N GLU A 433 21.49 21.26 -4.96
CA GLU A 433 22.28 20.23 -4.25
C GLU A 433 21.38 19.17 -3.60
N PHE A 434 20.27 19.58 -2.99
CA PHE A 434 19.31 18.66 -2.37
C PHE A 434 18.58 17.79 -3.40
N GLN A 435 18.30 18.32 -4.60
CA GLN A 435 17.73 17.52 -5.69
C GLN A 435 18.67 16.40 -6.14
N LEU A 436 19.98 16.65 -6.13
CA LEU A 436 20.99 15.62 -6.42
C LEU A 436 21.03 14.57 -5.29
N GLN A 437 21.04 14.99 -4.03
CA GLN A 437 21.01 14.06 -2.89
C GLN A 437 19.74 13.19 -2.86
N LEU A 438 18.57 13.78 -3.15
CA LEU A 438 17.31 13.01 -3.31
C LEU A 438 17.40 12.02 -4.48
N SER A 439 18.05 12.40 -5.56
CA SER A 439 18.27 11.53 -6.73
C SER A 439 19.15 10.33 -6.39
N GLU A 440 20.20 10.54 -5.59
CA GLU A 440 21.06 9.48 -5.06
C GLU A 440 20.27 8.55 -4.12
N LEU A 441 19.49 9.09 -3.19
CA LEU A 441 18.64 8.29 -2.29
C LEU A 441 17.62 7.44 -3.06
N VAL A 442 16.97 8.00 -4.09
CA VAL A 442 16.04 7.24 -4.93
C VAL A 442 16.75 6.05 -5.59
N ASN A 443 17.98 6.25 -6.08
CA ASN A 443 18.79 5.17 -6.65
C ASN A 443 19.19 4.12 -5.59
N GLU A 444 19.54 4.55 -4.38
CA GLU A 444 19.86 3.63 -3.27
C GLU A 444 18.65 2.77 -2.88
N ILE A 445 17.48 3.38 -2.69
CA ILE A 445 16.24 2.67 -2.37
C ILE A 445 15.87 1.72 -3.52
N PHE A 446 16.03 2.14 -4.78
CA PHE A 446 15.82 1.28 -5.95
C PHE A 446 16.68 0.00 -5.88
N ILE A 447 17.97 0.12 -5.53
CA ILE A 447 18.86 -1.03 -5.37
C ILE A 447 18.40 -1.94 -4.21
N LEU A 448 17.96 -1.37 -3.09
CA LEU A 448 17.49 -2.13 -1.92
C LEU A 448 16.22 -2.93 -2.23
N ILE A 449 15.27 -2.34 -2.96
CA ILE A 449 14.05 -3.01 -3.43
C ILE A 449 14.40 -4.23 -4.27
N ILE A 450 15.33 -4.07 -5.22
CA ILE A 450 15.77 -5.17 -6.09
C ILE A 450 16.41 -6.29 -5.26
N ARG A 451 17.33 -5.95 -4.36
CA ARG A 451 18.01 -6.95 -3.50
C ARG A 451 17.06 -7.73 -2.60
N ASP A 452 16.04 -7.08 -2.03
CA ASP A 452 15.05 -7.80 -1.23
C ASP A 452 14.23 -8.77 -2.10
N ALA A 453 13.78 -8.34 -3.28
CA ALA A 453 13.06 -9.18 -4.22
C ALA A 453 13.90 -10.37 -4.73
N GLU A 454 15.15 -10.14 -5.10
CA GLU A 454 16.12 -11.18 -5.50
C GLU A 454 16.29 -12.22 -4.38
N ARG A 455 16.56 -11.77 -3.15
CA ARG A 455 16.72 -12.63 -1.97
C ARG A 455 15.50 -13.50 -1.71
N ARG A 456 14.28 -12.98 -1.92
CA ARG A 456 13.03 -13.74 -1.74
C ARG A 456 12.83 -14.78 -2.85
N MET A 457 13.09 -14.42 -4.10
CA MET A 457 12.98 -15.34 -5.23
C MET A 457 14.03 -16.45 -5.18
N ASP A 458 15.26 -16.13 -4.75
CA ASP A 458 16.38 -17.07 -4.66
C ASP A 458 16.05 -18.31 -3.82
N LYS A 459 15.37 -18.12 -2.69
CA LYS A 459 14.97 -19.19 -1.76
C LYS A 459 14.08 -20.26 -2.41
N VAL A 460 13.29 -19.89 -3.42
CA VAL A 460 12.31 -20.79 -4.07
C VAL A 460 12.72 -21.18 -5.49
N LEU A 461 13.75 -20.55 -6.06
CA LEU A 461 14.11 -20.63 -7.47
C LEU A 461 14.39 -22.06 -7.94
N ASP A 462 15.19 -22.84 -7.22
CA ASP A 462 15.55 -24.21 -7.59
C ASP A 462 14.32 -25.13 -7.63
N GLN A 463 13.53 -25.10 -6.56
CA GLN A 463 12.37 -25.96 -6.41
C GLN A 463 11.25 -25.60 -7.39
N ALA A 464 11.10 -24.30 -7.70
CA ALA A 464 10.06 -23.79 -8.56
C ALA A 464 10.39 -23.90 -10.07
N MET A 465 11.64 -23.65 -10.46
CA MET A 465 12.01 -23.53 -11.88
C MET A 465 12.78 -24.72 -12.42
N LEU A 466 13.71 -25.31 -11.64
CA LEU A 466 14.59 -26.39 -12.10
C LEU A 466 14.02 -27.78 -11.79
N ASP A 467 13.46 -27.95 -10.60
CA ASP A 467 12.98 -29.25 -10.13
C ASP A 467 11.48 -29.47 -10.33
N HIS A 468 10.68 -28.42 -10.50
CA HIS A 468 9.23 -28.53 -10.67
C HIS A 468 8.81 -29.15 -12.01
N GLU A 469 8.08 -30.26 -11.96
CA GLU A 469 7.61 -31.00 -13.14
C GLU A 469 6.13 -30.69 -13.44
N PRO A 470 5.82 -29.98 -14.55
CA PRO A 470 4.45 -29.62 -14.88
C PRO A 470 3.60 -30.80 -15.39
N MET A 471 4.22 -31.90 -15.83
CA MET A 471 3.53 -33.10 -16.32
C MET A 471 4.04 -34.38 -15.63
N PRO A 472 3.15 -35.30 -15.18
CA PRO A 472 3.54 -36.60 -14.64
C PRO A 472 4.16 -37.48 -15.73
N GLY A 473 5.41 -37.95 -15.55
CA GLY A 473 6.08 -38.86 -16.48
C GLY A 473 7.58 -38.61 -16.69
N PHE A 474 8.12 -37.51 -16.17
CA PHE A 474 9.54 -37.17 -16.29
C PHE A 474 10.46 -37.87 -15.26
N GLU A 475 9.90 -38.59 -14.28
CA GLU A 475 10.67 -39.36 -13.28
C GLU A 475 11.32 -40.65 -13.85
N ASP A 476 10.78 -41.22 -14.93
CA ASP A 476 11.16 -42.54 -15.47
C ASP A 476 12.21 -42.50 -16.61
N ILE A 477 13.07 -41.48 -16.65
CA ILE A 477 14.05 -41.31 -17.74
C ILE A 477 15.32 -42.13 -17.48
N GLN A 478 15.73 -42.93 -18.47
CA GLN A 478 16.96 -43.72 -18.42
C GLN A 478 18.07 -43.02 -19.23
N PHE A 479 19.26 -42.90 -18.65
CA PHE A 479 20.45 -42.31 -19.31
C PHE A 479 21.39 -43.39 -19.86
N GLN A 480 22.11 -43.10 -20.94
CA GLN A 480 22.87 -44.08 -21.72
C GLN A 480 24.04 -44.80 -21.01
N ASN A 481 24.35 -44.47 -19.75
CA ASN A 481 25.47 -45.07 -18.99
C ASN A 481 25.12 -45.46 -17.53
N GLU A 482 23.84 -45.50 -17.13
CA GLU A 482 23.46 -45.92 -15.76
C GLU A 482 23.24 -47.45 -15.66
N TRP A 483 24.14 -48.16 -14.95
CA TRP A 483 24.04 -49.62 -14.74
C TRP A 483 23.03 -49.97 -13.62
N LYS A 484 22.06 -50.84 -13.91
CA LYS A 484 20.96 -51.26 -13.02
C LYS A 484 21.35 -52.29 -11.95
N ILE A 485 22.50 -52.16 -11.27
CA ILE A 485 22.90 -53.20 -10.29
C ILE A 485 22.36 -52.93 -8.88
N PHE A 486 22.04 -51.67 -8.50
CA PHE A 486 21.66 -51.37 -7.10
C PHE A 486 20.49 -50.39 -6.85
N LYS A 487 19.67 -50.02 -7.86
CA LYS A 487 18.43 -49.26 -7.61
C LYS A 487 17.25 -50.21 -7.40
N THR A 488 16.76 -50.34 -6.16
CA THR A 488 15.45 -50.94 -5.86
C THR A 488 14.38 -50.21 -6.68
N LYS A 489 13.59 -50.96 -7.47
CA LYS A 489 12.43 -50.44 -8.22
C LYS A 489 11.53 -49.64 -7.27
N GLN A 490 11.54 -48.32 -7.34
CA GLN A 490 10.43 -47.54 -6.81
C GLN A 490 9.21 -47.90 -7.66
N LYS A 491 8.13 -48.35 -7.01
CA LYS A 491 6.86 -48.62 -7.69
C LYS A 491 6.40 -47.32 -8.33
N ALA A 492 6.26 -47.30 -9.66
CA ALA A 492 5.56 -46.24 -10.37
C ALA A 492 4.22 -46.00 -9.68
N LYS A 493 3.96 -44.73 -9.29
CA LYS A 493 2.66 -44.37 -8.73
C LYS A 493 1.60 -44.64 -9.81
N PRO A 494 0.48 -45.30 -9.46
CA PRO A 494 -0.57 -45.57 -10.43
C PRO A 494 -1.04 -44.24 -11.02
N VAL A 495 -1.14 -44.19 -12.36
CA VAL A 495 -1.69 -43.06 -13.11
C VAL A 495 -3.06 -42.73 -12.51
N GLU A 496 -3.23 -41.49 -12.04
CA GLU A 496 -4.50 -41.09 -11.44
C GLU A 496 -5.64 -41.22 -12.48
N PRO A 497 -6.84 -41.66 -12.07
CA PRO A 497 -8.00 -41.74 -12.97
C PRO A 497 -8.29 -40.37 -13.60
N PHE A 498 -8.60 -40.34 -14.90
CA PHE A 498 -8.88 -39.14 -15.69
C PHE A 498 -9.88 -38.17 -15.00
N GLU A 499 -10.83 -38.70 -14.24
CA GLU A 499 -11.85 -37.96 -13.47
C GLU A 499 -11.29 -37.10 -12.31
N LYS A 500 -10.12 -37.40 -11.76
CA LYS A 500 -9.49 -36.58 -10.69
C LYS A 500 -8.77 -35.35 -11.22
N ARG A 501 -8.50 -35.30 -12.53
CA ARG A 501 -7.77 -34.21 -13.20
C ARG A 501 -8.59 -32.91 -13.30
N PHE A 502 -9.91 -33.02 -13.22
CA PHE A 502 -10.85 -31.90 -13.24
C PHE A 502 -11.29 -31.45 -11.84
N ARG A 503 -10.77 -32.06 -10.77
CA ARG A 503 -10.99 -31.56 -9.40
C ARG A 503 -9.96 -30.49 -9.08
N PRO A 504 -10.35 -29.37 -8.44
CA PRO A 504 -9.38 -28.39 -7.98
C PRO A 504 -8.33 -29.07 -7.10
N PRO A 505 -7.03 -28.78 -7.28
CA PRO A 505 -5.97 -29.45 -6.54
C PRO A 505 -6.13 -29.22 -5.04
N SER A 506 -5.84 -30.26 -4.24
CA SER A 506 -5.90 -30.19 -2.79
C SER A 506 -4.98 -29.06 -2.25
N PRO A 507 -5.31 -28.40 -1.12
CA PRO A 507 -4.47 -27.34 -0.55
C PRO A 507 -3.00 -27.76 -0.40
N LYS A 508 -2.74 -29.01 0.00
CA LYS A 508 -1.39 -29.59 0.10
C LYS A 508 -0.67 -29.78 -1.24
N GLN A 509 -1.40 -29.98 -2.34
CA GLN A 509 -0.83 -29.99 -3.70
C GLN A 509 -0.61 -28.57 -4.24
N ARG A 510 -1.46 -27.60 -3.88
CA ARG A 510 -1.24 -26.17 -4.19
C ARG A 510 -0.02 -25.60 -3.48
N MET A 511 0.32 -26.12 -2.30
CA MET A 511 1.50 -25.73 -1.53
C MET A 511 2.83 -26.29 -2.05
N LYS A 512 2.83 -27.11 -3.11
CA LYS A 512 4.09 -27.54 -3.72
C LYS A 512 4.70 -26.37 -4.50
N PRO A 513 6.00 -26.09 -4.34
CA PRO A 513 6.68 -25.05 -5.10
C PRO A 513 6.53 -25.32 -6.59
N SER A 514 6.04 -24.31 -7.30
CA SER A 514 5.78 -24.32 -8.74
C SER A 514 6.31 -23.02 -9.35
N ALA A 515 6.44 -22.95 -10.67
CA ALA A 515 6.76 -21.72 -11.38
C ALA A 515 5.80 -20.57 -11.01
N ARG A 516 4.56 -20.89 -10.59
CA ARG A 516 3.60 -19.92 -10.04
C ARG A 516 4.09 -19.19 -8.78
N ASN A 517 4.99 -19.77 -7.99
CA ASN A 517 5.56 -19.11 -6.82
C ASN A 517 6.44 -17.91 -7.23
N ILE A 518 7.22 -18.05 -8.30
CA ILE A 518 8.04 -16.95 -8.84
C ILE A 518 7.14 -15.86 -9.43
N THR A 519 6.15 -16.22 -10.25
CA THR A 519 5.23 -15.22 -10.82
C THR A 519 4.36 -14.56 -9.75
N SER A 520 4.02 -15.27 -8.67
CA SER A 520 3.35 -14.70 -7.53
C SER A 520 4.24 -13.71 -6.78
N LEU A 521 5.52 -14.01 -6.54
CA LEU A 521 6.46 -13.05 -5.94
C LEU A 521 6.63 -11.80 -6.82
N LEU A 522 6.77 -11.96 -8.13
CA LEU A 522 6.81 -10.83 -9.07
C LEU A 522 5.52 -9.99 -9.04
N SER A 523 4.36 -10.64 -9.01
CA SER A 523 3.05 -9.97 -8.85
C SER A 523 2.95 -9.24 -7.52
N SER A 524 3.52 -9.82 -6.48
CA SER A 524 3.49 -9.25 -5.13
C SER A 524 4.37 -8.01 -5.05
N THR A 525 5.59 -8.06 -5.61
CA THR A 525 6.46 -6.88 -5.72
C THR A 525 5.76 -5.79 -6.52
N LEU A 526 5.20 -6.11 -7.70
CA LEU A 526 4.46 -5.17 -8.52
C LEU A 526 3.27 -4.53 -7.78
N PHE A 527 2.53 -5.33 -7.01
CA PHE A 527 1.42 -4.85 -6.21
C PHE A 527 1.85 -3.80 -5.18
N VAL A 528 2.95 -4.02 -4.46
CA VAL A 528 3.45 -3.02 -3.50
C VAL A 528 3.87 -1.75 -4.22
N LEU A 529 4.53 -1.86 -5.38
CA LEU A 529 4.94 -0.69 -6.14
C LEU A 529 3.73 0.14 -6.64
N ASP A 530 2.66 -0.53 -7.06
CA ASP A 530 1.41 0.10 -7.50
C ASP A 530 0.61 0.72 -6.36
N LEU A 531 0.55 0.04 -5.22
CA LEU A 531 -0.14 0.52 -4.03
C LEU A 531 0.44 1.87 -3.58
N TYR A 532 1.76 2.01 -3.65
CA TYR A 532 2.46 3.27 -3.36
C TYR A 532 2.56 4.21 -4.57
N ASP A 533 1.79 3.99 -5.64
CA ASP A 533 1.79 4.77 -6.89
C ASP A 533 3.21 5.15 -7.37
N ILE A 534 4.16 4.21 -7.32
CA ILE A 534 5.53 4.47 -7.78
C ILE A 534 5.53 4.72 -9.28
N HIS A 535 6.34 5.69 -9.72
CA HIS A 535 6.43 6.10 -11.11
C HIS A 535 6.67 4.91 -12.06
N SER A 536 5.90 4.83 -13.15
CA SER A 536 5.88 3.70 -14.10
C SER A 536 7.26 3.35 -14.67
N VAL A 537 8.06 4.37 -15.00
CA VAL A 537 9.47 4.24 -15.45
C VAL A 537 10.36 3.53 -14.44
N ILE A 538 10.22 3.82 -13.14
CA ILE A 538 11.00 3.16 -12.07
C ILE A 538 10.52 1.70 -11.94
N THR A 539 9.21 1.49 -11.94
CA THR A 539 8.60 0.15 -11.86
C THR A 539 9.03 -0.73 -13.04
N ALA A 540 9.06 -0.21 -14.26
CA ALA A 540 9.54 -0.94 -15.44
C ALA A 540 11.02 -1.32 -15.34
N GLN A 541 11.87 -0.41 -14.83
CA GLN A 541 13.29 -0.69 -14.59
C GLN A 541 13.51 -1.76 -13.51
N ILE A 542 12.73 -1.74 -12.41
CA ILE A 542 12.77 -2.78 -11.37
C ILE A 542 12.43 -4.14 -11.99
N LEU A 543 11.33 -4.24 -12.75
CA LEU A 543 10.92 -5.48 -13.40
C LEU A 543 11.98 -5.98 -14.40
N SER A 544 12.55 -5.08 -15.20
CA SER A 544 13.62 -5.40 -16.15
C SER A 544 14.83 -6.00 -15.45
N GLN A 545 15.29 -5.39 -14.35
CA GLN A 545 16.41 -5.88 -13.55
C GLN A 545 16.12 -7.25 -12.93
N LEU A 546 14.92 -7.45 -12.35
CA LEU A 546 14.55 -8.74 -11.75
C LEU A 546 14.50 -9.87 -12.78
N ILE A 547 14.04 -9.58 -14.00
CA ILE A 547 13.99 -10.55 -15.09
C ILE A 547 15.41 -10.86 -15.61
N TYR A 548 16.28 -9.86 -15.70
CA TYR A 548 17.69 -10.06 -16.02
C TYR A 548 18.38 -10.97 -15.00
N TRP A 549 18.24 -10.66 -13.71
CA TRP A 549 18.80 -11.47 -12.62
C TRP A 549 18.29 -12.91 -12.68
N LEU A 550 16.97 -13.09 -12.82
CA LEU A 550 16.35 -14.42 -12.90
C LEU A 550 16.88 -15.24 -14.08
N SER A 551 17.05 -14.61 -15.24
CA SER A 551 17.60 -15.24 -16.43
C SER A 551 19.06 -15.66 -16.24
N ALA A 552 19.89 -14.76 -15.72
CA ALA A 552 21.31 -15.00 -15.47
C ALA A 552 21.52 -16.14 -14.44
N GLU A 553 20.76 -16.11 -13.35
CA GLU A 553 20.89 -17.10 -12.28
C GLU A 553 20.42 -18.50 -12.73
N LEU A 554 19.29 -18.57 -13.45
CA LEU A 554 18.84 -19.84 -14.07
C LEU A 554 19.86 -20.37 -15.08
N PHE A 555 20.40 -19.50 -15.93
CA PHE A 555 21.42 -19.87 -16.90
C PHE A 555 22.66 -20.46 -16.22
N ASN A 556 23.15 -19.79 -15.18
CA ASN A 556 24.33 -20.21 -14.42
C ASN A 556 24.10 -21.56 -13.73
N ARG A 557 22.95 -21.75 -13.08
CA ARG A 557 22.61 -23.02 -12.40
C ARG A 557 22.52 -24.19 -13.37
N ILE A 558 22.01 -23.98 -14.58
CA ILE A 558 21.95 -25.00 -15.63
C ILE A 558 23.35 -25.34 -16.14
N MET A 559 24.20 -24.33 -16.38
CA MET A 559 25.56 -24.52 -16.90
C MET A 559 26.53 -25.14 -15.89
N SER A 560 26.33 -24.88 -14.59
CA SER A 560 27.15 -25.45 -13.52
C SER A 560 26.74 -26.88 -13.15
N ASN A 561 25.46 -27.24 -13.27
CA ASN A 561 24.99 -28.57 -12.86
C ASN A 561 24.61 -29.47 -14.04
N ARG A 562 25.44 -30.50 -14.28
CA ARG A 562 25.22 -31.53 -15.30
C ARG A 562 23.86 -32.27 -15.20
N LYS A 563 23.18 -32.24 -14.06
CA LYS A 563 21.84 -32.81 -13.87
C LYS A 563 20.81 -32.18 -14.82
N TYR A 564 20.96 -30.88 -15.11
CA TYR A 564 19.99 -30.12 -15.91
C TYR A 564 20.33 -30.11 -17.41
N LEU A 565 21.55 -30.51 -17.79
CA LEU A 565 22.01 -30.62 -19.18
C LEU A 565 21.50 -31.92 -19.85
N ALA A 566 20.19 -32.07 -19.95
CA ALA A 566 19.50 -33.16 -20.64
C ALA A 566 18.30 -32.61 -21.40
N ARG A 567 17.91 -33.24 -22.52
CA ARG A 567 16.77 -32.77 -23.34
C ARG A 567 15.50 -32.63 -22.52
N THR A 568 15.16 -33.64 -21.74
CA THR A 568 13.88 -33.64 -21.03
C THR A 568 13.85 -32.61 -19.90
N LYS A 569 14.99 -32.38 -19.22
CA LYS A 569 15.13 -31.29 -18.25
C LYS A 569 15.10 -29.92 -18.93
N ALA A 570 15.70 -29.78 -20.11
CA ALA A 570 15.61 -28.53 -20.88
C ALA A 570 14.17 -28.23 -21.34
N MET A 571 13.40 -29.25 -21.74
CA MET A 571 11.98 -29.09 -22.08
C MET A 571 11.14 -28.71 -20.86
N GLN A 572 11.38 -29.35 -19.71
CA GLN A 572 10.73 -29.02 -18.43
C GLN A 572 10.99 -27.56 -18.03
N ILE A 573 12.26 -27.14 -18.01
CA ILE A 573 12.64 -25.78 -17.65
C ILE A 573 12.05 -24.78 -18.65
N ARG A 574 12.04 -25.10 -19.96
CA ARG A 574 11.42 -24.24 -20.98
C ARG A 574 9.93 -24.02 -20.73
N MET A 575 9.19 -25.07 -20.35
CA MET A 575 7.77 -24.95 -19.98
C MET A 575 7.58 -24.05 -18.76
N ASN A 576 8.43 -24.16 -17.75
CA ASN A 576 8.40 -23.28 -16.58
C ASN A 576 8.72 -21.83 -16.98
N VAL A 577 9.72 -21.60 -17.82
CA VAL A 577 10.08 -20.25 -18.34
C VAL A 577 8.93 -19.64 -19.15
N SER A 578 8.17 -20.44 -19.92
CA SER A 578 6.99 -19.95 -20.64
C SER A 578 5.90 -19.39 -19.72
N THR A 579 5.80 -19.86 -18.48
CA THR A 579 4.87 -19.26 -17.50
C THR A 579 5.30 -17.86 -17.08
N ILE A 580 6.61 -17.58 -17.06
CA ILE A 580 7.15 -16.25 -16.80
C ILE A 580 6.91 -15.35 -18.03
N GLU A 581 7.16 -15.85 -19.25
CA GLU A 581 6.87 -15.11 -20.49
C GLU A 581 5.39 -14.72 -20.59
N GLU A 582 4.48 -15.63 -20.22
CA GLU A 582 3.04 -15.35 -20.18
C GLU A 582 2.73 -14.26 -19.15
N TRP A 583 3.28 -14.37 -17.95
CA TRP A 583 3.10 -13.38 -16.89
C TRP A 583 3.59 -11.99 -17.33
N ILE A 584 4.74 -11.91 -18.00
CA ILE A 584 5.29 -10.67 -18.54
C ILE A 584 4.34 -10.07 -19.58
N ARG A 585 3.76 -10.89 -20.46
CA ARG A 585 2.82 -10.42 -21.49
C ARG A 585 1.54 -9.87 -20.86
N SER A 586 1.02 -10.54 -19.84
CA SER A 586 -0.16 -10.07 -19.09
C SER A 586 0.11 -8.77 -18.31
N ASN A 587 1.35 -8.52 -17.89
CA ASN A 587 1.75 -7.34 -17.12
C ASN A 587 2.63 -6.38 -17.93
N ASN A 588 2.37 -6.25 -19.24
CA ASN A 588 3.19 -5.42 -20.12
C ASN A 588 2.92 -3.92 -19.89
N ARG A 589 3.88 -3.24 -19.24
CA ARG A 589 3.84 -1.78 -19.09
C ARG A 589 4.62 -1.08 -20.20
N GLN A 590 4.04 0.01 -20.69
CA GLN A 590 4.71 0.96 -21.56
C GLN A 590 5.11 2.18 -20.73
N PRO A 591 6.40 2.56 -20.68
CA PRO A 591 6.77 3.86 -20.15
C PRO A 591 6.27 4.94 -21.12
N GLU A 592 5.27 5.70 -20.70
CA GLU A 592 4.74 6.84 -21.45
C GLU A 592 5.74 8.00 -21.36
N HIS A 593 6.58 8.14 -22.38
CA HIS A 593 7.54 9.24 -22.52
C HIS A 593 7.03 10.26 -23.54
N TYR A 594 7.18 11.56 -23.22
CA TYR A 594 6.84 12.64 -24.13
C TYR A 594 8.09 13.40 -24.56
N GLU A 595 8.45 13.25 -25.83
CA GLU A 595 9.57 13.97 -26.45
C GLU A 595 9.11 14.50 -27.81
N ASN A 596 9.40 15.77 -28.11
CA ASN A 596 9.13 16.42 -29.41
C ASN A 596 7.65 16.48 -29.88
N GLY A 597 6.69 16.59 -28.96
CA GLY A 597 5.29 16.86 -29.34
C GLY A 597 4.52 15.66 -29.91
N SER A 598 5.06 14.45 -29.75
CA SER A 598 4.45 13.19 -30.15
C SER A 598 4.28 12.29 -28.92
N MET A 599 3.09 11.72 -28.73
CA MET A 599 2.81 10.65 -27.75
C MET A 599 3.38 9.31 -28.22
N THR A 600 4.62 9.31 -28.73
CA THR A 600 5.34 8.10 -29.12
C THR A 600 6.26 7.72 -27.99
N SER A 601 6.00 6.57 -27.37
CA SER A 601 6.80 5.99 -26.29
C SER A 601 8.25 5.79 -26.73
N THR A 602 9.16 6.67 -26.31
CA THR A 602 10.60 6.46 -26.47
C THR A 602 11.14 5.64 -25.30
N GLY A 603 10.72 4.37 -25.20
CA GLY A 603 11.23 3.42 -24.20
C GLY A 603 10.90 1.98 -24.58
N GLU A 604 11.78 1.04 -24.26
CA GLU A 604 11.51 -0.39 -24.47
C GLU A 604 10.36 -0.83 -23.56
N THR A 605 9.38 -1.55 -24.11
CA THR A 605 8.29 -2.09 -23.28
C THR A 605 8.83 -3.16 -22.32
N THR A 606 8.14 -3.37 -21.19
CA THR A 606 8.53 -4.40 -20.22
C THR A 606 8.66 -5.77 -20.89
N ALA A 607 7.77 -6.09 -21.82
CA ALA A 607 7.80 -7.33 -22.58
C ALA A 607 9.00 -7.45 -23.53
N GLU A 608 9.40 -6.38 -24.22
CA GLU A 608 10.55 -6.37 -25.12
C GLU A 608 11.87 -6.49 -24.37
N SER A 609 12.03 -5.72 -23.28
CA SER A 609 13.18 -5.80 -22.39
C SER A 609 13.33 -7.20 -21.80
N ALA A 610 12.23 -7.76 -21.28
CA ALA A 610 12.22 -9.10 -20.72
C ALA A 610 12.58 -10.18 -21.75
N LYS A 611 12.06 -10.07 -22.99
CA LYS A 611 12.42 -10.98 -24.09
C LYS A 611 13.91 -10.95 -24.36
N ARG A 612 14.53 -9.76 -24.41
CA ARG A 612 15.97 -9.59 -24.60
C ARG A 612 16.78 -10.24 -23.47
N HIS A 613 16.34 -10.12 -22.22
CA HIS A 613 17.03 -10.68 -21.07
C HIS A 613 16.87 -12.21 -20.94
N LEU A 614 15.72 -12.77 -21.30
CA LEU A 614 15.47 -14.22 -21.29
C LEU A 614 16.10 -14.97 -22.48
N GLU A 615 16.41 -14.25 -23.56
CA GLU A 615 16.93 -14.81 -24.82
C GLU A 615 18.13 -15.78 -24.64
N PRO A 616 19.19 -15.46 -23.86
CA PRO A 616 20.33 -16.38 -23.70
C PRO A 616 19.94 -17.71 -23.03
N LEU A 617 19.03 -17.66 -22.04
CA LEU A 617 18.51 -18.85 -21.37
C LEU A 617 17.66 -19.69 -22.33
N ILE A 618 16.77 -19.05 -23.09
CA ILE A 618 15.92 -19.73 -24.08
C ILE A 618 16.77 -20.41 -25.15
N GLN A 619 17.80 -19.73 -25.66
CA GLN A 619 18.73 -20.27 -26.62
C GLN A 619 19.52 -21.46 -26.06
N LEU A 620 19.93 -21.43 -24.79
CA LEU A 620 20.58 -22.57 -24.14
C LEU A 620 19.65 -23.78 -24.05
N LEU A 621 18.40 -23.57 -23.66
CA LEU A 621 17.39 -24.62 -23.57
C LEU A 621 17.06 -25.19 -24.96
N GLN A 622 16.98 -24.34 -25.98
CA GLN A 622 16.80 -24.76 -27.38
C GLN A 622 17.98 -25.61 -27.85
N TRP A 623 19.22 -25.18 -27.56
CA TRP A 623 20.44 -25.91 -27.91
C TRP A 623 20.44 -27.33 -27.33
N LEU A 624 20.06 -27.49 -26.06
CA LEU A 624 19.97 -28.79 -25.39
C LEU A 624 18.89 -29.71 -26.00
N GLN A 625 17.80 -29.14 -26.53
CA GLN A 625 16.71 -29.92 -27.15
C GLN A 625 17.07 -30.39 -28.57
N CYS A 626 17.80 -29.57 -29.33
CA CYS A 626 18.18 -29.84 -30.71
C CYS A 626 19.17 -31.00 -30.88
N PHE A 627 19.89 -31.44 -29.83
CA PHE A 627 20.85 -32.54 -29.96
C PHE A 627 20.25 -33.87 -30.41
N SER A 628 18.97 -34.08 -30.15
CA SER A 628 18.24 -35.28 -30.58
C SER A 628 17.78 -35.22 -32.04
N SER A 629 17.57 -34.02 -32.58
CA SER A 629 17.10 -33.77 -33.95
C SER A 629 18.24 -33.56 -34.94
N ILE A 630 19.36 -33.00 -34.47
CA ILE A 630 20.58 -32.84 -35.26
C ILE A 630 21.20 -34.23 -35.46
N GLY A 631 20.97 -34.80 -36.64
CA GLY A 631 21.56 -36.08 -37.06
C GLY A 631 23.05 -35.96 -37.38
N ASP A 632 23.49 -36.73 -38.39
CA ASP A 632 24.87 -36.63 -38.92
C ASP A 632 25.04 -35.44 -39.89
N ASP A 633 23.99 -34.65 -40.13
CA ASP A 633 23.99 -33.55 -41.09
C ASP A 633 24.64 -32.28 -40.52
N LEU A 634 25.64 -31.77 -41.23
CA LEU A 634 26.47 -30.64 -40.82
C LEU A 634 25.85 -29.31 -41.25
N GLU A 635 24.95 -29.30 -42.24
CA GLU A 635 24.24 -28.09 -42.69
C GLU A 635 23.16 -27.67 -41.67
N ASP A 636 22.38 -28.62 -41.15
CA ASP A 636 21.39 -28.37 -40.10
C ASP A 636 22.02 -27.84 -38.81
N LEU A 637 23.20 -28.37 -38.44
CA LEU A 637 23.98 -27.89 -37.31
C LEU A 637 24.42 -26.44 -37.49
N LYS A 638 24.92 -26.08 -38.68
CA LYS A 638 25.34 -24.71 -39.00
C LYS A 638 24.16 -23.75 -38.96
N SER A 639 23.04 -24.12 -39.56
CA SER A 639 21.81 -23.31 -39.54
C SER A 639 21.32 -23.08 -38.11
N THR A 640 21.37 -24.10 -37.25
CA THR A 640 21.00 -23.99 -35.84
C THR A 640 21.95 -23.07 -35.07
N ILE A 641 23.28 -23.20 -35.27
CA ILE A 641 24.27 -22.34 -34.60
C ILE A 641 24.13 -20.87 -35.05
N ASP A 642 23.84 -20.64 -36.33
CA ASP A 642 23.63 -19.28 -36.87
C ASP A 642 22.37 -18.61 -36.27
N GLN A 643 21.37 -19.38 -35.83
CA GLN A 643 20.20 -18.87 -35.11
C GLN A 643 20.51 -18.50 -33.64
N LEU A 644 21.48 -19.16 -33.01
CA LEU A 644 21.86 -18.96 -31.60
C LEU A 644 22.85 -17.79 -31.44
N THR A 645 22.35 -16.58 -31.68
CA THR A 645 23.18 -15.36 -31.74
C THR A 645 23.67 -14.83 -30.39
N ARG A 646 23.05 -15.22 -29.27
CA ARG A 646 23.37 -14.71 -27.93
C ARG A 646 24.30 -15.61 -27.12
N LEU A 647 24.53 -16.85 -27.56
CA LEU A 647 25.43 -17.80 -26.90
C LEU A 647 26.85 -17.72 -27.43
N SER A 648 27.83 -17.79 -26.53
CA SER A 648 29.23 -17.86 -26.92
C SER A 648 29.58 -19.27 -27.44
N PRO A 649 30.50 -19.40 -28.42
CA PRO A 649 30.98 -20.71 -28.86
C PRO A 649 31.56 -21.57 -27.72
N GLN A 650 32.08 -20.94 -26.66
CA GLN A 650 32.60 -21.63 -25.48
C GLN A 650 31.45 -22.22 -24.63
N GLN A 651 30.36 -21.47 -24.44
CA GLN A 651 29.16 -21.94 -23.74
C GLN A 651 28.51 -23.11 -24.48
N LEU A 652 28.39 -23.01 -25.81
CA LEU A 652 27.85 -24.09 -26.66
C LEU A 652 28.66 -25.38 -26.51
N LEU A 653 30.00 -25.26 -26.50
CA LEU A 653 30.91 -26.40 -26.35
C LEU A 653 30.84 -27.03 -24.96
N HIS A 654 30.75 -26.21 -23.90
CA HIS A 654 30.63 -26.69 -22.52
C HIS A 654 29.33 -27.48 -22.34
N ALA A 655 28.19 -26.92 -22.78
CA ALA A 655 26.90 -27.61 -22.77
C ALA A 655 26.96 -28.93 -23.56
N ALA A 656 27.59 -28.94 -24.74
CA ALA A 656 27.79 -30.12 -25.57
C ALA A 656 28.74 -31.18 -24.97
N LYS A 657 29.67 -30.79 -24.11
CA LYS A 657 30.63 -31.68 -23.44
C LYS A 657 29.98 -32.41 -22.27
N TYR A 658 29.20 -31.71 -21.45
CA TYR A 658 28.57 -32.24 -20.25
C TYR A 658 27.13 -32.72 -20.45
N TYR A 659 26.61 -32.66 -21.68
CA TYR A 659 25.29 -33.15 -22.05
C TYR A 659 25.09 -34.64 -21.71
N ARG A 660 23.97 -34.95 -21.05
CA ARG A 660 23.62 -36.29 -20.59
C ARG A 660 22.58 -36.92 -21.53
N ALA A 661 23.05 -37.75 -22.46
CA ALA A 661 22.18 -38.39 -23.45
C ALA A 661 21.21 -39.42 -22.83
N GLU A 662 19.95 -39.35 -23.24
CA GLU A 662 18.89 -40.26 -22.84
C GLU A 662 18.88 -41.53 -23.71
N VAL A 663 18.39 -42.65 -23.18
CA VAL A 663 18.37 -43.94 -23.91
C VAL A 663 17.54 -43.82 -25.19
N GLY A 664 18.20 -43.99 -26.35
CA GLY A 664 17.58 -43.83 -27.67
C GLY A 664 17.99 -42.56 -28.43
N GLU A 665 18.74 -41.64 -27.81
CA GLU A 665 19.25 -40.42 -28.47
C GLU A 665 20.62 -40.64 -29.14
N LYS A 666 20.84 -40.01 -30.30
CA LYS A 666 22.19 -39.90 -30.87
C LYS A 666 22.88 -38.69 -30.23
N GLY A 667 24.00 -38.91 -29.55
CA GLY A 667 24.81 -37.80 -29.04
C GLY A 667 25.53 -37.05 -30.16
N ILE A 668 26.03 -35.85 -29.86
CA ILE A 668 26.76 -35.01 -30.82
C ILE A 668 27.93 -35.77 -31.46
N THR A 669 27.99 -35.73 -32.79
CA THR A 669 29.06 -36.35 -33.59
C THR A 669 30.42 -35.69 -33.38
N LYS A 670 31.51 -36.43 -33.62
CA LYS A 670 32.87 -35.87 -33.53
C LYS A 670 33.10 -34.73 -34.54
N SER A 671 32.41 -34.77 -35.69
CA SER A 671 32.48 -33.72 -36.72
C SER A 671 31.88 -32.40 -36.24
N ALA A 672 30.72 -32.45 -35.59
CA ALA A 672 30.05 -31.29 -34.99
C ALA A 672 30.91 -30.61 -33.91
N ARG A 673 31.51 -31.38 -33.00
CA ARG A 673 32.42 -30.83 -31.97
C ARG A 673 33.65 -30.16 -32.58
N ASN A 674 34.20 -30.73 -33.65
CA ASN A 674 35.35 -30.13 -34.34
C ASN A 674 34.99 -28.81 -35.03
N HIS A 675 33.77 -28.68 -35.57
CA HIS A 675 33.29 -27.43 -36.16
C HIS A 675 33.14 -26.31 -35.12
N ILE A 676 32.53 -26.62 -33.96
CA ILE A 676 32.39 -25.66 -32.84
C ILE A 676 33.76 -25.22 -32.29
N ASN A 677 34.71 -26.15 -32.15
CA ASN A 677 36.10 -25.84 -31.80
C ASN A 677 36.79 -24.93 -32.84
N GLY A 678 36.47 -25.09 -34.12
CA GLY A 678 36.92 -24.20 -35.19
C GLY A 678 36.38 -22.78 -35.05
N LEU A 679 35.08 -22.64 -34.72
CA LEU A 679 34.44 -21.36 -34.45
C LEU A 679 35.02 -20.66 -33.22
N GLN A 680 35.32 -21.43 -32.15
CA GLN A 680 35.98 -20.90 -30.96
C GLN A 680 37.36 -20.31 -31.28
N LYS A 681 38.18 -21.03 -32.07
CA LYS A 681 39.50 -20.53 -32.50
C LYS A 681 39.38 -19.28 -33.36
N ALA A 682 38.46 -19.27 -34.34
CA ALA A 682 38.21 -18.10 -35.18
C ALA A 682 37.71 -16.89 -34.38
N ALA A 683 36.86 -17.10 -33.36
CA ALA A 683 36.39 -16.05 -32.46
C ALA A 683 37.51 -15.50 -31.58
N ALA A 684 38.37 -16.37 -31.03
CA ALA A 684 39.55 -15.96 -30.26
C ALA A 684 40.55 -15.17 -31.12
N GLU A 685 40.78 -15.59 -32.37
CA GLU A 685 41.64 -14.89 -33.33
C GLU A 685 41.07 -13.52 -33.71
N ARG A 686 39.74 -13.39 -33.90
CA ARG A 686 39.08 -12.08 -34.13
C ARG A 686 39.19 -11.15 -32.91
N ARG A 687 39.09 -11.69 -31.70
CA ARG A 687 39.24 -10.92 -30.45
C ARG A 687 40.70 -10.46 -30.26
N ALA A 688 41.67 -11.32 -30.57
CA ALA A 688 43.09 -10.98 -30.59
C ALA A 688 43.46 -9.96 -31.69
N ALA A 689 42.77 -9.99 -32.83
CA ALA A 689 42.96 -9.01 -33.91
C ALA A 689 42.35 -7.63 -33.57
N ARG A 690 41.20 -7.57 -32.87
CA ARG A 690 40.61 -6.30 -32.38
C ARG A 690 41.42 -5.65 -31.26
N GLY A 691 42.17 -6.42 -30.48
CA GLY A 691 43.11 -5.89 -29.48
C GLY A 691 44.41 -5.30 -30.05
N ARG A 692 44.61 -5.35 -31.38
CA ARG A 692 45.75 -4.76 -32.09
C ARG A 692 45.26 -3.82 -33.20
N SER A 693 44.92 -2.58 -32.85
CA SER A 693 44.81 -1.50 -33.83
C SER A 693 46.14 -0.72 -33.94
N PRO A 694 46.57 -0.29 -35.13
CA PRO A 694 47.81 0.48 -35.33
C PRO A 694 47.63 1.96 -34.97
N ASN A 695 48.69 2.61 -34.49
CA ASN A 695 48.74 4.05 -34.22
C ASN A 695 48.24 4.90 -35.42
N PRO A 696 47.45 5.98 -35.18
CA PRO A 696 47.08 6.93 -36.22
C PRO A 696 48.25 7.86 -36.59
N PRO A 697 48.28 8.43 -37.82
CA PRO A 697 49.41 9.21 -38.32
C PRO A 697 49.47 10.63 -37.73
N GLN A 698 50.69 11.06 -37.43
CA GLN A 698 51.03 12.42 -36.98
C GLN A 698 50.71 13.48 -38.05
N ARG A 699 50.02 14.56 -37.64
CA ARG A 699 50.10 15.88 -38.28
C ARG A 699 50.74 16.88 -37.30
N ALA A 700 51.57 17.76 -37.86
CA ALA A 700 52.58 18.60 -37.22
C ALA A 700 51.99 19.76 -36.36
N PRO A 701 52.82 20.39 -35.48
CA PRO A 701 52.36 21.21 -34.36
C PRO A 701 52.34 22.72 -34.67
N VAL A 702 51.51 23.48 -33.94
CA VAL A 702 51.63 24.95 -33.81
C VAL A 702 51.49 25.35 -32.33
N SER A 703 52.61 25.87 -31.80
CA SER A 703 52.86 26.79 -30.65
C SER A 703 51.66 27.38 -29.89
N THR A 704 51.60 27.59 -28.57
CA THR A 704 52.52 27.75 -27.40
C THR A 704 51.64 28.18 -26.19
N PRO A 705 52.11 28.38 -24.93
CA PRO A 705 53.23 27.79 -24.19
C PRO A 705 52.82 27.23 -22.80
N SER A 706 53.60 26.29 -22.27
CA SER A 706 53.59 25.94 -20.83
C SER A 706 55.00 26.17 -20.28
N THR A 707 55.10 26.88 -19.16
CA THR A 707 56.33 27.00 -18.37
C THR A 707 56.56 25.72 -17.53
N PRO A 708 57.82 25.32 -17.28
CA PRO A 708 58.16 23.98 -16.79
C PRO A 708 58.46 23.97 -15.28
N ILE A 709 58.38 22.80 -14.62
CA ILE A 709 59.34 22.32 -13.62
C ILE A 709 59.18 20.79 -13.44
N ARG A 710 60.31 20.18 -13.04
CA ARG A 710 60.84 18.83 -13.21
C ARG A 710 60.72 17.98 -11.93
N SER A 711 60.51 16.66 -12.05
CA SER A 711 61.10 15.60 -11.19
C SER A 711 60.79 14.22 -11.80
N THR A 712 61.72 13.48 -12.41
CA THR A 712 62.71 12.52 -11.88
C THR A 712 62.20 11.56 -10.79
N MET A 713 61.84 10.32 -11.18
CA MET A 713 62.29 9.02 -10.60
C MET A 713 61.78 7.83 -11.47
N PRO A 714 62.55 6.73 -11.64
CA PRO A 714 62.08 5.52 -12.34
C PRO A 714 61.37 4.52 -11.38
N PRO A 715 60.35 3.76 -11.83
CA PRO A 715 59.70 2.74 -11.01
C PRO A 715 60.48 1.41 -10.97
N ILE A 716 60.46 0.79 -9.79
CA ILE A 716 61.04 -0.51 -9.42
C ILE A 716 60.15 -1.66 -9.94
N PRO A 717 60.68 -2.81 -10.41
CA PRO A 717 59.85 -3.94 -10.82
C PRO A 717 59.43 -4.80 -9.61
N ALA A 718 58.12 -5.07 -9.49
CA ALA A 718 57.56 -6.02 -8.53
C ALA A 718 57.59 -7.47 -9.09
N PRO A 719 57.65 -8.51 -8.23
CA PRO A 719 57.97 -9.88 -8.63
C PRO A 719 56.73 -10.70 -9.02
N SER A 720 56.89 -11.60 -9.99
CA SER A 720 55.88 -12.57 -10.41
C SER A 720 55.55 -13.59 -9.30
N PRO A 721 54.28 -13.96 -9.07
CA PRO A 721 53.95 -15.12 -8.24
C PRO A 721 54.10 -16.44 -9.03
N ALA A 722 54.60 -17.46 -8.35
CA ALA A 722 54.78 -18.82 -8.83
C ALA A 722 53.45 -19.60 -8.91
N PRO A 723 53.34 -20.64 -9.76
CA PRO A 723 52.09 -21.36 -9.97
C PRO A 723 51.80 -22.33 -8.82
N SER A 724 50.62 -22.20 -8.21
CA SER A 724 50.08 -23.17 -7.24
C SER A 724 49.58 -24.41 -7.97
N ARG A 725 50.09 -25.59 -7.59
CA ARG A 725 49.57 -26.90 -7.98
C ARG A 725 48.20 -27.12 -7.32
N ILE A 726 47.15 -27.26 -8.13
CA ILE A 726 45.82 -27.72 -7.71
C ILE A 726 45.71 -29.20 -8.09
N SER A 727 45.26 -30.02 -7.15
CA SER A 727 45.01 -31.46 -7.29
C SER A 727 43.80 -31.75 -8.19
N ASP A 728 43.89 -32.80 -9.01
CA ASP A 728 42.94 -33.17 -10.07
C ASP A 728 41.54 -33.65 -9.60
N ASP A 729 41.27 -33.74 -8.29
CA ASP A 729 39.99 -34.28 -7.78
C ASP A 729 38.87 -33.24 -7.57
N ASP A 730 39.16 -31.93 -7.62
CA ASP A 730 38.14 -30.86 -7.43
C ASP A 730 37.56 -30.29 -8.74
N GLN A 731 38.01 -30.74 -9.91
CA GLN A 731 37.60 -30.19 -11.23
C GLN A 731 36.23 -30.70 -11.74
N GLU A 732 35.54 -31.61 -11.04
CA GLU A 732 34.31 -32.23 -11.56
C GLU A 732 33.01 -31.45 -11.30
N ARG A 733 33.04 -30.28 -10.63
CA ARG A 733 31.81 -29.60 -10.17
C ARG A 733 31.57 -28.16 -10.61
N ASP A 734 32.58 -27.37 -10.96
CA ASP A 734 32.39 -25.94 -11.26
C ASP A 734 32.70 -25.62 -12.74
N ALA A 735 31.77 -24.91 -13.39
CA ALA A 735 32.01 -24.34 -14.71
C ALA A 735 32.99 -23.16 -14.60
N PRO A 736 33.95 -22.99 -15.53
CA PRO A 736 34.85 -21.83 -15.55
C PRO A 736 34.09 -20.48 -15.53
N ASP A 737 34.53 -19.52 -14.70
CA ASP A 737 33.89 -18.21 -14.53
C ASP A 737 33.68 -17.44 -15.85
N GLU A 738 34.52 -17.66 -16.87
CA GLU A 738 34.40 -17.04 -18.20
C GLU A 738 33.14 -17.46 -18.99
N LEU A 739 32.42 -18.50 -18.54
CA LEU A 739 31.23 -19.05 -19.21
C LEU A 739 29.91 -18.59 -18.60
N LEU A 740 29.94 -18.02 -17.40
CA LEU A 740 28.78 -17.64 -16.61
C LEU A 740 28.41 -16.17 -16.86
N PHE A 741 27.13 -15.83 -16.70
CA PHE A 741 26.71 -14.43 -16.63
C PHE A 741 26.94 -13.90 -15.21
N ASP A 742 27.23 -12.61 -15.08
CA ASP A 742 27.35 -11.97 -13.77
C ASP A 742 25.95 -11.60 -13.23
N PRO A 743 25.41 -12.29 -12.21
CA PRO A 743 24.10 -11.96 -11.66
C PRO A 743 24.12 -10.65 -10.85
N SER A 744 25.31 -10.17 -10.45
CA SER A 744 25.48 -8.95 -9.67
C SER A 744 25.51 -7.68 -10.53
N TYR A 745 25.44 -7.83 -11.86
CA TYR A 745 25.42 -6.72 -12.78
C TYR A 745 24.10 -5.93 -12.69
N MET A 746 24.21 -4.66 -12.31
CA MET A 746 23.09 -3.72 -12.27
C MET A 746 22.96 -3.01 -13.62
N LEU A 747 21.76 -3.04 -14.20
CA LEU A 747 21.43 -2.26 -15.38
C LEU A 747 21.52 -0.75 -15.06
N PRO A 748 21.84 0.10 -16.06
CA PRO A 748 21.89 1.55 -15.85
C PRO A 748 20.54 2.10 -15.38
N PHE A 749 20.54 2.75 -14.22
CA PHE A 749 19.36 3.40 -13.65
C PHE A 749 19.17 4.81 -14.23
N HIS A 750 17.93 5.12 -14.62
CA HIS A 750 17.54 6.43 -15.12
C HIS A 750 16.36 6.96 -14.33
N LEU A 751 16.47 8.19 -13.83
CA LEU A 751 15.35 8.87 -13.17
C LEU A 751 14.30 9.31 -14.18
N PRO A 752 13.01 9.34 -13.79
CA PRO A 752 11.96 9.93 -14.62
C PRO A 752 12.30 11.38 -14.99
N THR A 753 12.07 11.75 -16.25
CA THR A 753 12.28 13.12 -16.70
C THR A 753 11.24 14.06 -16.08
N SER A 754 11.51 15.37 -16.07
CA SER A 754 10.53 16.36 -15.61
C SER A 754 9.19 16.24 -16.37
N THR A 755 9.25 15.87 -17.64
CA THR A 755 8.08 15.63 -18.48
C THR A 755 7.29 14.40 -18.03
N ASP A 756 7.97 13.29 -17.72
CA ASP A 756 7.33 12.05 -17.25
C ASP A 756 6.65 12.29 -15.89
N MET A 757 7.29 13.05 -15.00
CA MET A 757 6.70 13.42 -13.71
C MET A 757 5.47 14.31 -13.86
N LEU A 758 5.42 15.18 -14.88
CA LEU A 758 4.24 16.00 -15.19
C LEU A 758 3.07 15.19 -15.74
N ILE A 759 3.35 14.13 -16.49
CA ILE A 759 2.31 13.21 -17.00
C ILE A 759 1.78 12.33 -15.85
N THR A 760 2.66 11.90 -14.95
CA THR A 760 2.31 11.00 -13.85
C THR A 760 1.61 11.73 -12.69
N TYR A 761 2.10 12.92 -12.30
CA TYR A 761 1.60 13.67 -11.15
C TYR A 761 0.75 14.90 -11.50
N GLY A 762 0.71 15.32 -12.78
CA GLY A 762 -0.07 16.48 -13.25
C GLY A 762 -1.25 16.10 -14.17
N ALA A 763 -1.91 17.11 -14.76
CA ALA A 763 -3.07 16.88 -15.64
C ALA A 763 -2.71 16.43 -17.07
N GLY A 764 -1.41 16.19 -17.34
CA GLY A 764 -0.88 15.95 -18.67
C GLY A 764 -0.96 17.16 -19.60
N PHE A 765 -0.35 17.05 -20.78
CA PHE A 765 -0.45 18.10 -21.80
C PHE A 765 -1.89 18.15 -22.35
N GLY A 766 -2.52 19.33 -22.29
CA GLY A 766 -3.89 19.55 -22.74
C GLY A 766 -4.97 19.46 -21.65
N GLY A 767 -4.60 19.21 -20.39
CA GLY A 767 -5.54 19.23 -19.26
C GLY A 767 -6.55 18.07 -19.27
N VAL A 768 -6.18 16.95 -19.88
CA VAL A 768 -7.04 15.77 -20.07
C VAL A 768 -7.25 14.98 -18.78
N ASN A 769 -6.32 15.05 -17.81
CA ASN A 769 -6.34 14.26 -16.56
C ASN A 769 -6.41 15.13 -15.28
N LYS A 770 -7.36 16.08 -15.21
CA LYS A 770 -7.48 17.01 -14.05
C LYS A 770 -7.72 16.31 -12.71
N GLU A 771 -8.43 15.19 -12.68
CA GLU A 771 -8.68 14.42 -11.45
C GLU A 771 -7.39 13.87 -10.84
N ARG A 772 -6.46 13.41 -11.69
CA ARG A 772 -5.15 12.91 -11.25
C ARG A 772 -4.30 14.03 -10.67
N GLU A 773 -4.31 15.21 -11.30
CA GLU A 773 -3.62 16.39 -10.76
C GLU A 773 -4.11 16.75 -9.36
N ARG A 774 -5.45 16.72 -9.14
CA ARG A 774 -6.06 17.03 -7.83
C ARG A 774 -5.57 16.11 -6.70
N LYS A 775 -5.30 14.83 -6.99
CA LYS A 775 -4.74 13.88 -6.02
C LYS A 775 -3.37 14.30 -5.50
N TYR A 776 -2.53 14.88 -6.36
CA TYR A 776 -1.15 15.25 -6.05
C TYR A 776 -0.96 16.74 -5.73
N ILE A 777 -2.04 17.49 -5.48
CA ILE A 777 -1.93 18.86 -4.98
C ILE A 777 -1.39 18.84 -3.53
N PRO A 778 -0.28 19.54 -3.24
CA PRO A 778 0.33 19.52 -1.92
C PRO A 778 -0.59 20.20 -0.90
N THR A 779 -1.24 19.39 -0.07
CA THR A 779 -2.20 19.80 0.96
C THR A 779 -2.08 18.88 2.17
N VAL A 780 -2.40 19.40 3.35
CA VAL A 780 -2.35 18.64 4.61
C VAL A 780 -3.78 18.40 5.09
N PRO A 781 -4.20 17.14 5.31
CA PRO A 781 -5.52 16.84 5.85
C PRO A 781 -5.72 17.45 7.26
N PRO A 782 -6.91 17.99 7.59
CA PRO A 782 -7.20 18.55 8.90
C PRO A 782 -7.00 17.56 10.06
N GLU A 783 -7.31 16.28 9.84
CA GLU A 783 -7.07 15.20 10.81
C GLU A 783 -5.59 15.00 11.17
N PHE A 784 -4.68 15.37 10.26
CA PHE A 784 -3.26 15.30 10.54
C PHE A 784 -2.77 16.54 11.30
N LEU A 785 -3.38 17.70 11.05
CA LEU A 785 -3.11 18.91 11.82
C LEU A 785 -3.48 18.73 13.29
N THR A 786 -4.58 18.02 13.60
CA THR A 786 -4.91 17.69 14.99
C THR A 786 -3.84 16.80 15.63
N LYS A 787 -3.24 15.84 14.91
CA LYS A 787 -2.10 15.04 15.44
C LYS A 787 -0.87 15.90 15.77
N LEU A 788 -0.63 16.94 14.98
CA LEU A 788 0.44 17.91 15.25
C LEU A 788 0.08 18.80 16.46
N ASP A 789 -1.17 19.28 16.54
CA ASP A 789 -1.68 20.16 17.60
C ASP A 789 -1.91 19.48 18.95
N LEU A 790 -2.29 18.19 18.98
CA LEU A 790 -2.47 17.37 20.20
C LEU A 790 -1.21 17.25 21.04
N SER A 791 -0.10 17.68 20.47
CA SER A 791 1.22 17.64 21.05
C SER A 791 1.75 19.08 21.29
N GLY A 792 1.16 20.10 20.68
CA GLY A 792 1.42 21.52 20.90
C GLY A 792 0.91 22.01 22.25
N GLY A 793 1.80 22.15 23.24
CA GLY A 793 1.53 22.85 24.49
C GLY A 793 0.67 22.08 25.49
N ASN A 794 1.35 21.38 26.39
CA ASN A 794 0.80 20.77 27.59
C ASN A 794 0.00 21.80 28.44
N LYS A 795 -1.30 21.95 28.17
CA LYS A 795 -2.21 22.77 28.99
C LYS A 795 -3.04 21.92 29.97
N ASN A 796 -3.10 20.59 29.79
CA ASN A 796 -4.03 19.73 30.53
C ASN A 796 -3.38 18.65 31.43
N GLY A 797 -2.05 18.55 31.52
CA GLY A 797 -1.37 17.70 32.51
C GLY A 797 -1.50 16.19 32.30
N SER A 798 -1.82 15.76 31.08
CA SER A 798 -1.98 14.35 30.71
C SER A 798 -1.48 14.07 29.29
N SER A 799 -0.80 12.96 29.08
CA SER A 799 -0.33 12.48 27.76
C SER A 799 -1.24 11.38 27.21
N PHE A 800 -1.55 11.46 25.92
CA PHE A 800 -2.29 10.41 25.21
C PHE A 800 -1.38 9.21 24.93
N ILE A 801 -1.91 8.00 25.09
CA ILE A 801 -1.21 6.74 24.86
C ILE A 801 -1.88 6.00 23.69
N PRO A 802 -1.14 5.63 22.63
CA PRO A 802 -1.66 4.83 21.53
C PRO A 802 -2.24 3.50 22.02
N ALA A 803 -3.31 3.02 21.36
CA ALA A 803 -4.07 1.83 21.78
C ALA A 803 -3.21 0.57 22.00
N GLU A 804 -2.14 0.41 21.21
CA GLU A 804 -1.21 -0.71 21.28
C GLU A 804 -0.31 -0.67 22.53
N GLU A 805 -0.02 0.52 23.05
CA GLU A 805 0.87 0.76 24.18
C GLU A 805 0.14 0.88 25.53
N ILE A 806 -1.20 0.93 25.54
CA ILE A 806 -2.00 1.03 26.77
C ILE A 806 -1.67 -0.11 27.74
N ASP A 807 -1.64 -1.34 27.23
CA ASP A 807 -1.45 -2.52 28.07
C ASP A 807 -0.04 -2.60 28.67
N SER A 808 1.00 -2.27 27.90
CA SER A 808 2.38 -2.28 28.38
C SER A 808 2.62 -1.17 29.42
N THR A 809 1.99 -0.01 29.21
CA THR A 809 2.09 1.17 30.08
C THR A 809 1.40 0.96 31.43
N PHE A 810 0.16 0.46 31.43
CA PHE A 810 -0.67 0.41 32.63
C PHE A 810 -0.65 -0.94 33.36
N LYS A 811 -0.90 -2.07 32.68
CA LYS A 811 -1.19 -3.39 33.33
C LYS A 811 -0.02 -4.00 34.09
N SER A 812 1.21 -3.50 33.93
CA SER A 812 2.41 -3.98 34.62
C SER A 812 2.74 -3.18 35.88
N LYS A 813 2.29 -1.92 35.95
CA LYS A 813 2.67 -0.96 37.00
C LYS A 813 1.50 -0.60 37.92
N TYR A 814 0.28 -0.59 37.40
CA TYR A 814 -0.91 -0.10 38.06
C TYR A 814 -2.05 -1.11 38.03
N ILE A 815 -3.02 -0.91 38.91
CA ILE A 815 -4.22 -1.74 39.01
C ILE A 815 -5.44 -0.94 38.54
N ASP A 816 -6.45 -1.63 38.01
CA ASP A 816 -7.74 -1.02 37.68
C ASP A 816 -8.58 -0.84 38.95
N LEU A 817 -8.62 0.39 39.48
CA LEU A 817 -9.27 0.72 40.76
C LEU A 817 -10.80 0.57 40.73
N ILE A 818 -11.41 0.59 39.55
CA ILE A 818 -12.87 0.49 39.35
C ILE A 818 -13.30 -0.88 38.83
N SER A 819 -12.42 -1.89 38.85
CA SER A 819 -12.74 -3.23 38.38
C SER A 819 -13.84 -3.89 39.22
N ALA A 820 -14.87 -4.45 38.58
CA ALA A 820 -15.95 -5.16 39.28
C ALA A 820 -15.46 -6.32 40.18
N PRO A 821 -14.47 -7.15 39.78
CA PRO A 821 -13.94 -8.22 40.63
C PRO A 821 -13.24 -7.73 41.90
N LEU A 822 -12.76 -6.48 41.95
CA LEU A 822 -12.23 -5.87 43.18
C LEU A 822 -13.35 -5.42 44.14
N GLY A 823 -14.61 -5.44 43.70
CA GLY A 823 -15.76 -5.00 44.48
C GLY A 823 -16.23 -3.58 44.15
N SER A 824 -15.77 -3.00 43.04
CA SER A 824 -16.28 -1.74 42.50
C SER A 824 -17.76 -1.83 42.18
N LYS A 825 -18.48 -0.73 42.39
CA LYS A 825 -19.93 -0.65 42.16
C LYS A 825 -20.33 0.68 41.56
N ILE A 826 -21.33 0.64 40.69
CA ILE A 826 -22.01 1.83 40.22
C ILE A 826 -23.05 2.23 41.25
N LEU A 827 -23.03 3.50 41.66
CA LEU A 827 -23.94 4.02 42.67
C LEU A 827 -25.16 4.70 42.05
N SER A 828 -24.96 5.42 40.95
CA SER A 828 -25.98 6.22 40.27
C SER A 828 -25.48 6.64 38.89
N PHE A 829 -26.41 6.98 38.01
CA PHE A 829 -26.18 7.42 36.64
C PHE A 829 -27.27 8.41 36.22
N SER A 830 -27.04 9.15 35.14
CA SER A 830 -28.05 10.03 34.53
C SER A 830 -29.09 9.26 33.73
N ASP A 831 -28.65 8.34 32.88
CA ASP A 831 -29.49 7.53 31.97
C ASP A 831 -28.79 6.19 31.65
N GLU A 832 -29.56 5.16 31.30
CA GLU A 832 -29.09 3.82 30.88
C GLU A 832 -30.05 3.21 29.84
N TRP A 833 -30.63 4.03 28.95
CA TRP A 833 -31.76 3.62 28.11
C TRP A 833 -31.44 2.42 27.20
N PHE A 834 -30.31 2.43 26.49
CA PHE A 834 -29.98 1.39 25.51
C PHE A 834 -29.12 0.28 26.09
N ALA A 835 -28.17 0.63 26.97
CA ALA A 835 -27.30 -0.35 27.62
C ALA A 835 -26.88 0.09 29.03
N ALA A 836 -26.78 -0.87 29.95
CA ALA A 836 -26.54 -0.62 31.38
C ALA A 836 -25.10 -0.18 31.65
N ALA A 837 -24.90 0.78 32.55
CA ALA A 837 -23.59 1.29 32.92
C ALA A 837 -22.73 0.25 33.63
N GLU A 838 -23.34 -0.78 34.26
CA GLU A 838 -22.62 -1.89 34.91
C GLU A 838 -21.61 -2.58 33.98
N ASN A 839 -21.84 -2.54 32.67
CA ASN A 839 -20.94 -3.10 31.68
C ASN A 839 -19.57 -2.40 31.66
N LEU A 840 -19.48 -1.11 32.02
CA LEU A 840 -18.25 -0.31 31.98
C LEU A 840 -17.11 -0.94 32.80
N ILE A 841 -17.44 -1.52 33.96
CA ILE A 841 -16.50 -2.07 34.93
C ILE A 841 -16.24 -3.57 34.76
N THR A 842 -16.85 -4.20 33.75
CA THR A 842 -16.70 -5.64 33.47
C THR A 842 -15.26 -5.95 33.06
N PRO A 843 -14.56 -6.95 33.62
CA PRO A 843 -13.13 -7.17 33.34
C PRO A 843 -12.85 -7.72 31.94
N THR A 844 -13.82 -8.38 31.30
CA THR A 844 -13.65 -8.96 29.97
C THR A 844 -13.69 -7.87 28.89
N PRO A 845 -12.98 -8.08 27.76
CA PRO A 845 -13.15 -7.25 26.57
C PRO A 845 -14.62 -7.20 26.13
N PRO A 846 -15.08 -6.10 25.53
CA PRO A 846 -16.44 -5.98 25.02
C PRO A 846 -16.69 -6.98 23.88
N ILE A 847 -17.93 -7.46 23.76
CA ILE A 847 -18.35 -8.37 22.70
C ILE A 847 -19.52 -7.82 21.89
N ARG A 848 -19.53 -8.07 20.58
CA ARG A 848 -20.68 -7.76 19.71
C ARG A 848 -21.49 -9.00 19.41
N ARG A 849 -22.82 -8.87 19.47
CA ARG A 849 -23.77 -9.93 19.05
C ARG A 849 -24.73 -9.39 17.99
N PRO A 850 -24.34 -9.43 16.70
CA PRO A 850 -25.21 -8.96 15.62
C PRO A 850 -26.54 -9.71 15.61
N GLY A 851 -27.65 -8.97 15.45
CA GLY A 851 -29.00 -9.55 15.37
C GLY A 851 -29.68 -9.84 16.73
N VAL A 852 -29.00 -9.59 17.85
CA VAL A 852 -29.63 -9.65 19.18
C VAL A 852 -30.20 -8.28 19.54
N PHE A 853 -31.52 -8.21 19.72
CA PHE A 853 -32.22 -6.99 20.12
C PHE A 853 -32.80 -7.16 21.53
N VAL A 854 -32.63 -6.13 22.36
CA VAL A 854 -33.33 -5.95 23.63
C VAL A 854 -34.56 -5.05 23.42
N HIS A 855 -35.43 -4.98 24.42
CA HIS A 855 -36.67 -4.19 24.33
C HIS A 855 -36.46 -2.69 24.03
N THR A 856 -35.26 -2.16 24.26
CA THR A 856 -34.89 -0.76 23.99
C THR A 856 -34.11 -0.56 22.68
N GLY A 857 -33.67 -1.62 21.98
CA GLY A 857 -32.88 -1.50 20.76
C GLY A 857 -31.96 -2.69 20.49
N ALA A 858 -30.90 -2.47 19.71
CA ALA A 858 -29.84 -3.47 19.53
C ALA A 858 -29.11 -3.70 20.87
N TRP A 859 -28.72 -4.94 21.16
CA TRP A 859 -27.95 -5.23 22.37
C TRP A 859 -26.49 -4.78 22.21
N TYR A 860 -26.01 -4.00 23.17
CA TYR A 860 -24.61 -3.57 23.29
C TYR A 860 -23.99 -4.04 24.61
N ASP A 861 -22.70 -4.39 24.54
CA ASP A 861 -21.85 -4.70 25.71
C ASP A 861 -21.11 -3.43 26.17
N GLY A 862 -21.87 -2.48 26.70
CA GLY A 862 -21.40 -1.17 27.14
C GLY A 862 -22.47 -0.40 27.89
N TRP A 863 -22.20 0.87 28.17
CA TRP A 863 -23.16 1.87 28.62
C TRP A 863 -23.60 2.69 27.41
N GLU A 864 -24.91 2.87 27.21
CA GLU A 864 -25.43 3.72 26.14
C GLU A 864 -26.69 4.45 26.61
N THR A 865 -26.67 5.77 26.45
CA THR A 865 -27.74 6.67 26.89
C THR A 865 -28.66 7.08 25.74
N ARG A 866 -29.85 7.58 26.07
CA ARG A 866 -30.79 8.09 25.09
C ARG A 866 -30.22 9.30 24.33
N ARG A 867 -30.58 9.42 23.06
CA ARG A 867 -30.15 10.54 22.20
C ARG A 867 -30.77 11.87 22.62
N HIS A 868 -30.08 12.95 22.27
CA HIS A 868 -30.53 14.33 22.44
C HIS A 868 -30.71 14.69 23.92
N ASN A 869 -29.65 14.47 24.70
CA ASN A 869 -29.62 14.90 26.08
C ASN A 869 -29.83 16.43 26.15
N VAL A 870 -30.74 16.85 27.02
CA VAL A 870 -31.04 18.27 27.26
C VAL A 870 -30.01 18.89 28.19
N GLU A 871 -29.43 18.06 29.05
CA GLU A 871 -28.32 18.42 29.93
C GLU A 871 -27.00 18.39 29.17
N PRO A 872 -25.98 19.14 29.61
CA PRO A 872 -24.72 19.25 28.88
C PRO A 872 -23.91 17.95 28.81
N ALA A 873 -24.16 16.99 29.72
CA ALA A 873 -23.46 15.72 29.78
C ALA A 873 -24.29 14.64 30.50
N ASP A 874 -24.17 13.41 30.03
CA ASP A 874 -24.52 12.22 30.80
C ASP A 874 -23.39 11.86 31.77
N TRP A 875 -23.73 11.24 32.89
CA TRP A 875 -22.76 10.92 33.92
C TRP A 875 -23.06 9.61 34.63
N VAL A 876 -21.99 8.97 35.12
CA VAL A 876 -22.07 7.78 35.97
C VAL A 876 -21.11 7.91 37.15
N VAL A 877 -21.59 7.55 38.33
CA VAL A 877 -20.83 7.59 39.59
C VAL A 877 -20.47 6.18 40.02
N LEU A 878 -19.19 5.97 40.25
CA LEU A 878 -18.62 4.69 40.66
C LEU A 878 -17.93 4.82 42.02
N ARG A 879 -18.08 3.79 42.86
CA ARG A 879 -17.29 3.58 44.06
C ARG A 879 -16.12 2.66 43.72
N LEU A 880 -14.90 3.05 44.09
CA LEU A 880 -13.72 2.21 43.87
C LEU A 880 -13.85 0.86 44.59
N GLY A 881 -13.25 -0.19 44.02
CA GLY A 881 -13.17 -1.51 44.66
C GLY A 881 -12.19 -1.57 45.84
N VAL A 882 -11.39 -0.52 46.03
CA VAL A 882 -10.43 -0.37 47.12
C VAL A 882 -10.90 0.69 48.12
N ALA A 883 -10.32 0.67 49.32
CA ALA A 883 -10.67 1.65 50.37
C ALA A 883 -10.44 3.10 49.92
N SER A 884 -9.28 3.35 49.29
CA SER A 884 -9.03 4.55 48.48
C SER A 884 -7.86 4.30 47.53
N GLY A 885 -7.74 5.09 46.46
CA GLY A 885 -6.68 4.93 45.46
C GLY A 885 -6.20 6.26 44.89
N ARG A 886 -4.93 6.31 44.51
CA ARG A 886 -4.34 7.43 43.74
C ARG A 886 -4.35 7.06 42.26
N VAL A 887 -4.76 7.98 41.40
CA VAL A 887 -4.96 7.73 39.97
C VAL A 887 -3.69 8.09 39.22
N ALA A 888 -3.29 7.22 38.29
CA ALA A 888 -2.16 7.41 37.37
C ALA A 888 -2.62 7.59 35.92
N GLY A 889 -3.76 7.01 35.53
CA GLY A 889 -4.29 7.17 34.18
C GLY A 889 -5.70 6.62 34.00
N VAL A 890 -6.25 6.88 32.82
CA VAL A 890 -7.63 6.57 32.44
C VAL A 890 -7.61 5.86 31.08
N GLU A 891 -8.43 4.82 30.92
CA GLU A 891 -8.71 4.22 29.63
C GLU A 891 -10.22 4.19 29.37
N ILE A 892 -10.60 4.58 28.15
CA ILE A 892 -11.98 4.56 27.64
C ILE A 892 -12.00 3.74 26.35
N ASP A 893 -12.81 2.70 26.33
CA ASP A 893 -13.02 1.84 25.17
C ASP A 893 -14.40 2.13 24.58
N THR A 894 -14.47 2.57 23.33
CA THR A 894 -15.71 2.82 22.60
C THR A 894 -16.08 1.69 21.64
N ALA A 895 -15.46 0.51 21.77
CA ALA A 895 -15.66 -0.65 20.88
C ALA A 895 -17.12 -0.90 20.51
N PHE A 896 -17.35 -1.10 19.21
CA PHE A 896 -18.65 -1.35 18.57
C PHE A 896 -19.62 -0.17 18.53
N PHE A 897 -19.33 0.94 19.21
CA PHE A 897 -20.04 2.21 19.02
C PHE A 897 -19.37 2.97 17.87
N ASN A 898 -19.96 2.88 16.67
CA ASN A 898 -19.41 3.50 15.46
C ASN A 898 -20.41 4.56 14.95
N GLY A 899 -20.09 5.83 15.17
CA GLY A 899 -20.98 6.98 14.97
C GLY A 899 -21.84 7.38 16.17
N ASN A 900 -22.19 6.44 17.08
CA ASN A 900 -22.91 6.71 18.34
C ASN A 900 -22.03 6.57 19.59
N HIS A 901 -20.71 6.69 19.44
CA HIS A 901 -19.78 6.70 20.57
C HIS A 901 -19.90 7.99 21.36
N ALA A 902 -19.40 8.00 22.59
CA ALA A 902 -19.17 9.23 23.35
C ALA A 902 -18.25 10.18 22.55
N PRO A 903 -18.69 11.38 22.16
CA PRO A 903 -17.83 12.34 21.44
C PRO A 903 -16.68 12.83 22.31
N GLU A 904 -16.99 13.24 23.54
CA GLU A 904 -16.00 13.72 24.50
C GLU A 904 -16.31 13.20 25.90
N ILE A 905 -15.27 13.00 26.71
CA ILE A 905 -15.37 12.52 28.09
C ILE A 905 -14.57 13.39 29.06
N ALA A 906 -14.95 13.38 30.33
CA ALA A 906 -14.14 13.91 31.43
C ALA A 906 -14.26 13.01 32.66
N VAL A 907 -13.25 13.03 33.53
CA VAL A 907 -13.23 12.20 34.75
C VAL A 907 -12.97 13.06 35.97
N GLU A 908 -13.79 12.88 36.99
CA GLU A 908 -13.69 13.59 38.27
C GLU A 908 -13.65 12.61 39.44
N GLY A 909 -13.04 13.00 40.56
CA GLY A 909 -12.93 12.18 41.76
C GLY A 909 -13.32 12.93 43.03
N CYS A 910 -13.72 12.19 44.05
CA CYS A 910 -13.86 12.71 45.41
C CYS A 910 -13.48 11.67 46.49
N PHE A 911 -13.19 12.17 47.69
CA PHE A 911 -12.82 11.36 48.85
C PHE A 911 -13.89 11.50 49.95
N ILE A 912 -14.55 10.40 50.28
CA ILE A 912 -15.64 10.36 51.26
C ILE A 912 -15.53 9.10 52.13
N THR A 913 -15.60 9.30 53.44
CA THR A 913 -15.53 8.24 54.46
C THR A 913 -16.86 7.96 55.13
N ASP A 914 -17.82 8.90 55.07
CA ASP A 914 -19.03 8.86 55.88
C ASP A 914 -20.24 8.38 55.06
N ALA A 915 -21.07 7.51 55.64
CA ALA A 915 -22.26 6.97 54.99
C ALA A 915 -23.28 8.06 54.55
N THR A 916 -23.32 9.19 55.26
CA THR A 916 -24.15 10.35 54.88
C THR A 916 -23.58 11.13 53.70
N GLY A 917 -22.26 11.04 53.47
CA GLY A 917 -21.61 11.60 52.29
C GLY A 917 -21.88 10.74 51.06
N GLU A 918 -21.88 9.42 51.19
CA GLU A 918 -22.14 8.48 50.09
C GLU A 918 -23.52 8.66 49.44
N GLU A 919 -24.57 8.94 50.23
CA GLU A 919 -25.89 9.28 49.68
C GLU A 919 -25.91 10.62 48.95
N LYS A 920 -25.03 11.57 49.30
CA LYS A 920 -24.95 12.87 48.61
C LYS A 920 -24.26 12.76 47.25
N VAL A 921 -23.31 11.84 47.07
CA VAL A 921 -22.60 11.64 45.79
C VAL A 921 -23.53 11.12 44.69
N LYS A 922 -24.60 10.42 45.08
CA LYS A 922 -25.60 9.91 44.13
C LYS A 922 -26.41 11.01 43.43
N SER A 923 -26.39 12.22 43.98
CA SER A 923 -27.10 13.38 43.43
C SER A 923 -26.25 14.09 42.38
N ALA A 924 -26.87 14.47 41.26
CA ALA A 924 -26.25 15.29 40.22
C ALA A 924 -25.65 16.61 40.77
N ASP A 925 -26.33 17.22 41.76
CA ASP A 925 -25.97 18.51 42.37
C ASP A 925 -24.76 18.48 43.33
N PHE A 926 -24.08 17.35 43.49
CA PHE A 926 -22.93 17.26 44.36
C PHE A 926 -21.77 18.11 43.83
N LYS A 927 -21.26 19.05 44.63
CA LYS A 927 -20.19 20.00 44.25
C LYS A 927 -18.80 19.64 44.78
N GLY A 928 -18.64 18.46 45.41
CA GLY A 928 -17.37 18.03 45.98
C GLY A 928 -16.45 17.29 45.00
N TRP A 929 -16.70 17.38 43.70
CA TRP A 929 -15.91 16.73 42.65
C TRP A 929 -14.67 17.54 42.30
N GLU A 930 -13.56 16.84 42.09
CA GLU A 930 -12.28 17.40 41.63
C GLU A 930 -11.91 16.76 40.30
N THR A 931 -11.49 17.56 39.33
CA THR A 931 -11.14 17.07 37.99
C THR A 931 -9.86 16.24 38.05
N ILE A 932 -9.95 14.98 37.63
CA ILE A 932 -8.81 14.06 37.46
C ILE A 932 -8.32 14.13 36.01
N LEU A 933 -9.24 14.05 35.05
CA LEU A 933 -8.97 14.19 33.63
C LEU A 933 -9.91 15.27 33.08
N ALA A 934 -9.32 16.29 32.47
CA ALA A 934 -10.06 17.32 31.75
C ALA A 934 -10.81 16.72 30.55
N LYS A 935 -11.60 17.54 29.86
CA LYS A 935 -12.36 17.09 28.69
C LYS A 935 -11.42 16.57 27.59
N GLN A 936 -11.67 15.36 27.10
CA GLN A 936 -10.90 14.67 26.06
C GLN A 936 -11.84 14.13 24.98
N GLU A 937 -11.41 14.18 23.73
CA GLU A 937 -12.15 13.63 22.59
C GLU A 937 -11.97 12.11 22.49
N CYS A 938 -13.02 11.42 22.05
CA CYS A 938 -13.03 9.99 21.78
C CYS A 938 -13.47 9.75 20.34
N GLY A 939 -12.80 8.82 19.65
CA GLY A 939 -13.16 8.34 18.33
C GLY A 939 -14.06 7.09 18.35
N PRO A 940 -14.56 6.68 17.17
CA PRO A 940 -15.46 5.55 17.03
C PRO A 940 -14.75 4.21 17.22
N SER A 941 -15.39 3.29 17.95
CA SER A 941 -15.00 1.88 18.07
C SER A 941 -13.51 1.62 18.33
N GLN A 942 -12.89 2.35 19.25
CA GLN A 942 -11.46 2.23 19.56
C GLN A 942 -11.16 2.43 21.06
N ARG A 943 -9.95 2.03 21.47
CA ARG A 943 -9.42 2.23 22.83
C ARG A 943 -8.64 3.53 22.92
N HIS A 944 -8.90 4.29 23.98
CA HIS A 944 -8.23 5.55 24.28
C HIS A 944 -7.56 5.45 25.64
N GLY A 945 -6.29 5.83 25.75
CA GLY A 945 -5.55 5.85 27.01
C GLY A 945 -4.97 7.22 27.28
N TRP A 946 -5.09 7.70 28.51
CA TRP A 946 -4.43 8.92 28.98
C TRP A 946 -3.65 8.64 30.25
N LEU A 947 -2.35 8.94 30.23
CA LEU A 947 -1.45 8.89 31.38
C LEU A 947 -1.35 10.30 31.98
N LEU A 948 -1.52 10.43 33.30
CA LEU A 948 -1.32 11.71 33.99
C LEU A 948 0.18 11.98 34.14
N ASP A 949 0.61 13.24 34.01
CA ASP A 949 2.02 13.64 34.12
C ASP A 949 2.61 13.23 35.49
N THR A 950 1.79 13.30 36.53
CA THR A 950 2.10 12.80 37.87
C THR A 950 0.92 12.03 38.43
N ILE A 951 1.21 11.01 39.25
CA ILE A 951 0.17 10.32 40.02
C ILE A 951 -0.51 11.32 40.96
N THR A 952 -1.82 11.20 41.15
CA THR A 952 -2.56 12.16 41.97
C THR A 952 -2.06 12.16 43.42
N ASP A 953 -1.76 13.33 43.97
CA ASP A 953 -1.33 13.47 45.37
C ASP A 953 -2.43 13.02 46.34
N LYS A 954 -3.67 13.38 46.00
CA LYS A 954 -4.89 13.02 46.74
C LYS A 954 -5.33 11.60 46.38
N ALA A 955 -5.83 10.90 47.38
CA ALA A 955 -6.52 9.63 47.20
C ALA A 955 -8.02 9.89 46.99
N TYR A 956 -8.65 9.05 46.18
CA TYR A 956 -10.07 9.10 45.87
C TYR A 956 -10.77 7.82 46.33
N THR A 957 -12.07 7.92 46.54
CA THR A 957 -12.96 6.80 46.95
C THR A 957 -14.07 6.58 45.93
N HIS A 958 -14.48 7.65 45.25
CA HIS A 958 -15.52 7.67 44.26
C HIS A 958 -15.04 8.45 43.05
N VAL A 959 -15.50 8.07 41.87
CA VAL A 959 -15.16 8.68 40.59
C VAL A 959 -16.44 8.87 39.79
N ARG A 960 -16.51 9.99 39.06
CA ARG A 960 -17.58 10.31 38.14
C ARG A 960 -17.00 10.40 36.73
N LEU A 961 -17.58 9.62 35.82
CA LEU A 961 -17.35 9.75 34.38
C LEU A 961 -18.44 10.64 33.80
N LEU A 962 -18.03 11.60 32.97
CA LEU A 962 -18.89 12.53 32.24
C LEU A 962 -18.75 12.23 30.74
N MET A 963 -19.86 12.14 30.03
CA MET A 963 -19.97 11.91 28.58
C MET A 963 -20.74 13.08 27.96
N TYR A 964 -20.15 13.76 26.99
CA TYR A 964 -20.69 14.98 26.41
C TYR A 964 -21.16 14.79 24.96
N PRO A 965 -22.41 15.14 24.60
CA PRO A 965 -23.58 15.30 25.50
C PRO A 965 -24.20 13.95 25.90
N ASP A 966 -24.16 12.97 25.00
CA ASP A 966 -24.70 11.61 25.10
C ASP A 966 -23.96 10.67 24.13
N GLY A 967 -24.16 9.36 24.25
CA GLY A 967 -23.51 8.36 23.39
C GLY A 967 -23.33 7.00 24.05
N GLY A 968 -22.35 6.25 23.56
CA GLY A 968 -22.01 4.91 24.06
C GLY A 968 -20.53 4.72 24.40
N ILE A 969 -20.26 4.03 25.50
CA ILE A 969 -18.93 3.64 25.98
C ILE A 969 -18.95 2.16 26.36
N ALA A 970 -18.03 1.36 25.81
CA ALA A 970 -17.96 -0.07 26.06
C ALA A 970 -17.30 -0.40 27.41
N ARG A 971 -16.13 0.18 27.70
CA ARG A 971 -15.40 -0.02 28.97
C ARG A 971 -14.79 1.27 29.50
N PHE A 972 -14.69 1.35 30.83
CA PHE A 972 -13.95 2.39 31.53
C PHE A 972 -12.98 1.72 32.52
N ARG A 973 -11.69 2.02 32.40
CA ARG A 973 -10.65 1.61 33.36
C ARG A 973 -10.01 2.81 34.00
N LEU A 974 -9.75 2.69 35.30
CA LEU A 974 -9.08 3.72 36.07
C LEU A 974 -7.82 3.14 36.69
N TYR A 975 -6.68 3.41 36.08
CA TYR A 975 -5.40 2.87 36.53
C TYR A 975 -4.81 3.68 37.66
N GLY A 976 -4.37 3.02 38.72
CA GLY A 976 -3.77 3.68 39.86
C GLY A 976 -3.15 2.74 40.88
N VAL A 977 -2.82 3.30 42.05
CA VAL A 977 -2.24 2.58 43.19
C VAL A 977 -3.23 2.62 44.35
N ALA A 978 -3.59 1.45 44.89
CA ALA A 978 -4.39 1.36 46.10
C ALA A 978 -3.64 1.95 47.29
N VAL A 979 -4.33 2.73 48.12
CA VAL A 979 -3.81 3.18 49.41
C VAL A 979 -4.24 2.18 50.48
N PRO A 980 -3.31 1.33 50.98
CA PRO A 980 -3.65 0.26 51.91
C PRO A 980 -4.11 0.80 53.26
N VAL A 981 -5.17 0.20 53.81
CA VAL A 981 -5.60 0.44 55.19
C VAL A 981 -5.10 -0.69 56.06
N PHE A 982 -4.06 -0.42 56.86
CA PHE A 982 -3.46 -1.44 57.72
C PHE A 982 -4.28 -1.66 59.00
N PRO A 983 -4.32 -2.90 59.53
CA PRO A 983 -4.86 -3.16 60.86
C PRO A 983 -4.16 -2.31 61.92
N ALA A 984 -4.90 -1.88 62.95
CA ALA A 984 -4.35 -1.04 64.02
C ALA A 984 -3.31 -1.75 64.91
N SER A 985 -3.32 -3.09 64.92
CA SER A 985 -2.35 -3.90 65.66
C SER A 985 -1.20 -4.34 64.75
N ALA A 986 0.04 -4.10 65.18
CA ALA A 986 1.24 -4.54 64.46
C ALA A 986 1.38 -6.08 64.39
N ASP A 987 0.78 -6.80 65.35
CA ASP A 987 0.81 -8.27 65.40
C ASP A 987 -0.28 -8.94 64.56
N ALA A 988 -1.19 -8.16 63.96
CA ALA A 988 -2.28 -8.68 63.15
C ALA A 988 -1.72 -9.35 61.89
N VAL A 989 -2.12 -10.60 61.66
CA VAL A 989 -1.84 -11.32 60.41
C VAL A 989 -2.90 -10.90 59.39
N PHE A 990 -2.47 -10.40 58.25
CA PHE A 990 -3.34 -10.03 57.13
C PHE A 990 -2.72 -10.45 55.80
N GLU A 991 -3.51 -10.38 54.73
CA GLU A 991 -3.04 -10.76 53.40
C GLU A 991 -2.13 -9.67 52.82
N LEU A 992 -0.84 -9.98 52.70
CA LEU A 992 0.19 -9.09 52.14
C LEU A 992 0.13 -9.04 50.60
N SER A 993 -0.36 -10.11 49.96
CA SER A 993 -0.47 -10.22 48.50
C SER A 993 -1.70 -9.53 47.91
N ALA A 994 -2.70 -9.22 48.73
CA ALA A 994 -4.00 -8.72 48.24
C ALA A 994 -3.84 -7.42 47.45
N THR A 995 -4.54 -7.31 46.32
CA THR A 995 -4.55 -6.08 45.51
C THR A 995 -5.07 -4.87 46.29
N VAL A 996 -6.05 -5.09 47.18
CA VAL A 996 -6.60 -4.04 48.06
C VAL A 996 -5.55 -3.49 49.04
N MET A 997 -4.55 -4.31 49.37
CA MET A 997 -3.42 -3.92 50.22
C MET A 997 -2.23 -3.35 49.43
N GLY A 998 -2.38 -3.16 48.11
CA GLY A 998 -1.32 -2.68 47.22
C GLY A 998 -0.45 -3.79 46.62
N GLY A 999 -0.88 -5.06 46.73
CA GLY A 999 -0.20 -6.17 46.06
C GLY A 999 -0.39 -6.13 44.54
N VAL A 1000 0.68 -6.39 43.79
CA VAL A 1000 0.68 -6.31 42.32
C VAL A 1000 1.42 -7.52 41.75
N ALA A 1001 0.81 -8.20 40.77
CA ALA A 1001 1.50 -9.24 40.02
C ALA A 1001 2.38 -8.56 38.95
N VAL A 1002 3.70 -8.71 39.07
CA VAL A 1002 4.67 -7.95 38.27
C VAL A 1002 4.93 -8.64 36.93
N SER A 1003 5.14 -9.95 36.96
CA SER A 1003 5.51 -10.73 35.76
C SER A 1003 5.12 -12.20 35.92
N CYS A 1004 5.03 -12.90 34.80
CA CYS A 1004 4.73 -14.32 34.74
C CYS A 1004 5.38 -14.97 33.50
N SER A 1005 5.44 -16.30 33.46
CA SER A 1005 5.98 -17.06 32.33
C SER A 1005 5.06 -17.08 31.10
N ASP A 1006 3.77 -17.36 31.30
CA ASP A 1006 2.76 -17.51 30.25
C ASP A 1006 1.37 -17.07 30.78
N GLN A 1007 0.49 -16.63 29.88
CA GLN A 1007 -0.92 -16.34 30.17
C GLN A 1007 -1.77 -16.81 29.00
N HIS A 1008 -2.26 -18.06 29.07
CA HIS A 1008 -3.11 -18.62 28.03
C HIS A 1008 -4.57 -18.20 28.21
N PHE A 1009 -5.09 -18.37 29.42
CA PHE A 1009 -6.43 -17.97 29.82
C PHE A 1009 -6.39 -17.27 31.18
N GLY A 1010 -7.18 -16.21 31.30
CA GLY A 1010 -7.13 -15.33 32.46
C GLY A 1010 -5.80 -14.58 32.59
N THR A 1011 -5.67 -13.73 33.62
CA THR A 1011 -4.48 -12.91 33.85
C THR A 1011 -3.86 -13.23 35.21
N LYS A 1012 -2.55 -13.02 35.33
CA LYS A 1012 -1.77 -13.15 36.57
C LYS A 1012 -2.35 -12.29 37.71
N ASP A 1013 -2.95 -11.15 37.37
CA ASP A 1013 -3.52 -10.19 38.31
C ASP A 1013 -4.74 -10.79 39.05
N ASN A 1014 -5.43 -11.75 38.42
CA ASN A 1014 -6.57 -12.45 39.02
C ASN A 1014 -6.19 -13.24 40.27
N LEU A 1015 -4.91 -13.62 40.43
CA LEU A 1015 -4.44 -14.37 41.58
C LEU A 1015 -4.62 -13.61 42.90
N LEU A 1016 -4.68 -12.27 42.84
CA LEU A 1016 -4.67 -11.36 43.98
C LEU A 1016 -6.05 -10.76 44.30
N LEU A 1017 -7.07 -11.14 43.51
CA LEU A 1017 -8.43 -10.64 43.65
C LEU A 1017 -9.14 -11.25 44.87
N PRO A 1018 -10.14 -10.55 45.44
CA PRO A 1018 -10.93 -11.10 46.53
C PRO A 1018 -11.78 -12.30 46.09
N GLY A 1019 -12.21 -13.10 47.09
CA GLY A 1019 -13.05 -14.27 46.88
C GLY A 1019 -12.34 -15.44 46.16
N ARG A 1020 -13.13 -16.40 45.66
CA ARG A 1020 -12.66 -17.61 44.95
C ARG A 1020 -13.06 -17.66 43.47
N GLY A 1021 -13.58 -16.55 42.95
CA GLY A 1021 -14.07 -16.47 41.57
C GLY A 1021 -15.31 -17.31 41.28
N LYS A 1022 -15.82 -17.21 40.05
CA LYS A 1022 -17.06 -17.84 39.57
C LYS A 1022 -16.82 -19.06 38.69
N ASP A 1023 -15.79 -19.02 37.84
CA ASP A 1023 -15.46 -20.07 36.87
C ASP A 1023 -13.94 -20.12 36.65
N MET A 1024 -13.41 -20.62 35.53
CA MET A 1024 -11.95 -20.65 35.28
C MET A 1024 -11.40 -19.30 34.79
N GLY A 1025 -12.22 -18.48 34.12
CA GLY A 1025 -11.78 -17.27 33.41
C GLY A 1025 -11.26 -16.15 34.30
N ASP A 1026 -11.64 -16.15 35.58
CA ASP A 1026 -11.16 -15.21 36.61
C ASP A 1026 -10.03 -15.80 37.48
N GLY A 1027 -9.22 -16.69 36.91
CA GLY A 1027 -7.96 -17.19 37.46
C GLY A 1027 -6.77 -16.88 36.55
N TRP A 1028 -5.65 -17.57 36.76
CA TRP A 1028 -4.48 -17.56 35.89
C TRP A 1028 -4.23 -18.99 35.38
N GLU A 1029 -4.19 -19.18 34.06
CA GLU A 1029 -3.96 -20.48 33.41
C GLU A 1029 -2.91 -20.36 32.30
N THR A 1030 -2.02 -21.35 32.25
CA THR A 1030 -0.95 -21.46 31.24
C THR A 1030 -1.20 -22.55 30.20
N LYS A 1031 -0.49 -22.47 29.07
CA LYS A 1031 -0.58 -23.47 27.99
C LYS A 1031 -0.08 -24.82 28.47
N ARG A 1032 -0.75 -25.88 28.01
CA ARG A 1032 -0.28 -27.26 28.22
C ARG A 1032 1.08 -27.46 27.55
N THR A 1033 2.07 -27.87 28.33
CA THR A 1033 3.43 -28.15 27.87
C THR A 1033 3.71 -29.65 27.80
N ARG A 1034 4.80 -30.03 27.12
CA ARG A 1034 5.26 -31.42 26.99
C ARG A 1034 6.76 -31.47 27.24
N GLY A 1035 7.18 -32.05 28.36
CA GLY A 1035 8.59 -32.15 28.77
C GLY A 1035 8.79 -31.67 30.21
N GLU A 1036 10.05 -31.44 30.59
CA GLU A 1036 10.38 -30.72 31.83
C GLU A 1036 10.16 -29.22 31.60
N HIS A 1037 9.15 -28.67 32.25
CA HIS A 1037 8.78 -27.25 32.18
C HIS A 1037 8.22 -26.81 33.52
N VAL A 1038 8.32 -25.51 33.82
CA VAL A 1038 7.67 -24.88 34.97
C VAL A 1038 7.12 -23.53 34.55
N ASP A 1039 5.92 -23.22 35.01
CA ASP A 1039 5.35 -21.89 34.88
C ASP A 1039 5.40 -21.14 36.20
N TRP A 1040 5.49 -19.82 36.16
CA TRP A 1040 5.69 -19.01 37.36
C TRP A 1040 5.03 -17.65 37.26
N THR A 1041 4.72 -17.07 38.42
CA THR A 1041 4.24 -15.68 38.58
C THR A 1041 4.93 -15.03 39.77
N ILE A 1042 5.37 -13.78 39.59
CA ILE A 1042 6.00 -12.95 40.62
C ILE A 1042 5.01 -11.90 41.11
N VAL A 1043 4.86 -11.81 42.42
CA VAL A 1043 3.96 -10.90 43.11
C VAL A 1043 4.75 -9.99 44.04
N LYS A 1044 4.60 -8.68 43.87
CA LYS A 1044 5.02 -7.68 44.84
C LYS A 1044 4.00 -7.62 45.96
N LEU A 1045 4.45 -7.77 47.19
CA LEU A 1045 3.60 -7.64 48.37
C LEU A 1045 3.28 -6.17 48.63
N GLY A 1046 2.06 -5.89 49.07
CA GLY A 1046 1.59 -4.54 49.37
C GLY A 1046 2.29 -3.87 50.55
N ALA A 1047 2.91 -4.66 51.41
CA ALA A 1047 3.84 -4.19 52.43
C ALA A 1047 4.96 -5.21 52.64
N GLN A 1048 6.12 -4.71 53.06
CA GLN A 1048 7.18 -5.57 53.57
C GLN A 1048 6.69 -6.28 54.83
N GLY A 1049 6.84 -7.60 54.87
CA GLY A 1049 6.31 -8.40 55.97
C GLY A 1049 6.94 -9.76 56.16
N GLU A 1050 6.75 -10.31 57.35
CA GLU A 1050 7.10 -11.68 57.72
C GLU A 1050 5.93 -12.62 57.39
N ILE A 1051 6.17 -13.66 56.60
CA ILE A 1051 5.14 -14.60 56.14
C ILE A 1051 4.75 -15.56 57.27
N ASP A 1052 3.45 -15.65 57.59
CA ASP A 1052 2.89 -16.61 58.56
C ASP A 1052 2.41 -17.90 57.86
N HIS A 1053 1.63 -17.76 56.79
CA HIS A 1053 1.16 -18.89 55.98
C HIS A 1053 0.84 -18.45 54.54
N VAL A 1054 0.78 -19.42 53.63
CA VAL A 1054 0.46 -19.20 52.21
C VAL A 1054 -0.72 -20.06 51.82
N VAL A 1055 -1.64 -19.52 51.03
CA VAL A 1055 -2.79 -20.25 50.50
C VAL A 1055 -2.73 -20.26 48.98
N ILE A 1056 -2.80 -21.46 48.40
CA ILE A 1056 -2.92 -21.66 46.97
C ILE A 1056 -4.28 -22.29 46.70
N ASP A 1057 -5.11 -21.59 45.95
CA ASP A 1057 -6.46 -22.03 45.61
C ASP A 1057 -6.53 -22.38 44.12
N THR A 1058 -6.96 -23.60 43.81
CA THR A 1058 -7.19 -24.10 42.45
C THR A 1058 -8.68 -24.17 42.10
N ALA A 1059 -9.52 -23.37 42.76
CA ALA A 1059 -10.97 -23.35 42.51
C ALA A 1059 -11.30 -23.30 41.01
N HIS A 1060 -12.30 -24.08 40.60
CA HIS A 1060 -12.77 -24.27 39.23
C HIS A 1060 -11.80 -24.95 38.25
N PHE A 1061 -10.50 -25.07 38.57
CA PHE A 1061 -9.54 -25.86 37.80
C PHE A 1061 -9.62 -27.34 38.19
N ARG A 1062 -10.45 -28.09 37.45
CA ARG A 1062 -10.76 -29.50 37.76
C ARG A 1062 -9.95 -30.51 36.96
N GLY A 1063 -9.65 -30.20 35.70
CA GLY A 1063 -8.91 -31.08 34.78
C GLY A 1063 -7.54 -30.55 34.36
N ASN A 1064 -7.25 -29.30 34.73
CA ASN A 1064 -6.10 -28.49 34.32
C ASN A 1064 -5.47 -27.76 35.52
N PHE A 1065 -5.68 -28.24 36.76
CA PHE A 1065 -4.91 -27.78 37.91
C PHE A 1065 -3.45 -28.26 37.79
N PRO A 1066 -2.47 -27.54 38.36
CA PRO A 1066 -1.09 -27.96 38.30
C PRO A 1066 -0.86 -29.27 39.05
N GLN A 1067 0.16 -30.03 38.66
CA GLN A 1067 0.50 -31.27 39.36
C GLN A 1067 1.19 -30.99 40.70
N LYS A 1068 2.09 -30.01 40.71
CA LYS A 1068 2.75 -29.50 41.91
C LYS A 1068 2.82 -27.99 41.93
N VAL A 1069 2.94 -27.43 43.13
CA VAL A 1069 3.15 -26.01 43.38
C VAL A 1069 4.34 -25.81 44.32
N GLN A 1070 5.08 -24.74 44.11
CA GLN A 1070 6.28 -24.36 44.86
C GLN A 1070 6.28 -22.84 45.05
N VAL A 1071 6.82 -22.34 46.15
CA VAL A 1071 6.81 -20.90 46.47
C VAL A 1071 8.18 -20.43 46.91
N PHE A 1072 8.61 -19.31 46.35
CA PHE A 1072 9.82 -18.59 46.76
C PHE A 1072 9.44 -17.21 47.31
N ALA A 1073 10.28 -16.65 48.19
CA ALA A 1073 10.16 -15.28 48.65
C ALA A 1073 11.53 -14.59 48.61
N GLY A 1074 11.53 -13.29 48.32
CA GLY A 1074 12.76 -12.51 48.17
C GLY A 1074 12.59 -11.09 48.71
N LYS A 1075 13.71 -10.50 49.13
CA LYS A 1075 13.79 -9.10 49.53
C LYS A 1075 14.52 -8.32 48.44
N PHE A 1076 13.77 -7.46 47.77
CA PHE A 1076 14.23 -6.60 46.70
C PHE A 1076 13.98 -5.14 47.05
N GLU A 1077 14.82 -4.25 46.51
CA GLU A 1077 14.69 -2.80 46.68
C GLU A 1077 13.45 -2.27 45.95
N GLU A 1078 12.97 -1.12 46.40
CA GLU A 1078 11.75 -0.52 45.87
C GLU A 1078 12.01 0.02 44.44
N GLY A 1079 11.30 -0.52 43.45
CA GLY A 1079 11.41 -0.10 42.04
C GLY A 1079 12.18 -1.06 41.12
N THR A 1080 12.86 -2.08 41.66
CA THR A 1080 13.51 -3.13 40.86
C THR A 1080 12.60 -4.36 40.74
N ALA A 1081 12.18 -4.70 39.52
CA ALA A 1081 11.41 -5.92 39.26
C ALA A 1081 12.37 -7.13 39.21
N PRO A 1082 12.24 -8.13 40.11
CA PRO A 1082 13.14 -9.27 40.14
C PRO A 1082 12.91 -10.23 38.97
N GLY A 1083 13.99 -10.78 38.42
CA GLY A 1083 13.94 -11.84 37.42
C GLY A 1083 13.63 -13.21 38.04
N HIS A 1084 13.14 -14.16 37.24
CA HIS A 1084 12.83 -15.52 37.72
C HIS A 1084 14.05 -16.24 38.31
N GLU A 1085 15.22 -16.09 37.69
CA GLU A 1085 16.48 -16.78 38.04
C GLU A 1085 17.35 -16.02 39.06
N ASP A 1086 16.80 -14.99 39.72
CA ASP A 1086 17.57 -14.17 40.65
C ASP A 1086 18.05 -15.01 41.87
N LYS A 1087 19.31 -14.80 42.28
CA LYS A 1087 19.93 -15.50 43.41
C LYS A 1087 19.34 -15.08 44.76
N ALA A 1088 18.64 -13.95 44.82
CA ALA A 1088 17.99 -13.46 46.03
C ALA A 1088 16.68 -14.21 46.38
N TRP A 1089 16.19 -15.09 45.50
CA TRP A 1089 15.03 -15.93 45.80
C TRP A 1089 15.37 -17.01 46.83
N VAL A 1090 14.63 -17.02 47.93
CA VAL A 1090 14.69 -18.06 48.96
C VAL A 1090 13.52 -19.00 48.77
N GLU A 1091 13.78 -20.31 48.70
CA GLU A 1091 12.73 -21.31 48.66
C GLU A 1091 12.01 -21.36 50.01
N VAL A 1092 10.70 -21.06 49.98
CA VAL A 1092 9.85 -21.02 51.16
C VAL A 1092 8.95 -22.25 51.24
N LEU A 1093 8.48 -22.76 50.11
CA LEU A 1093 7.69 -23.99 50.02
C LEU A 1093 8.30 -24.91 48.96
N GLU A 1094 8.77 -26.09 49.39
CA GLU A 1094 9.22 -27.17 48.49
C GLU A 1094 8.07 -27.68 47.60
N PRO A 1095 8.34 -28.28 46.42
CA PRO A 1095 7.29 -28.74 45.50
C PRO A 1095 6.25 -29.69 46.14
N GLN A 1096 5.06 -29.16 46.42
CA GLN A 1096 3.92 -29.89 47.00
C GLN A 1096 2.91 -30.31 45.93
N ARG A 1097 2.28 -31.47 46.09
CA ARG A 1097 1.24 -31.94 45.18
C ARG A 1097 -0.05 -31.13 45.35
N SER A 1098 -0.56 -30.56 44.27
CA SER A 1098 -1.84 -29.84 44.23
C SER A 1098 -3.01 -30.76 43.86
N GLY A 1099 -4.22 -30.34 44.21
CA GLY A 1099 -5.46 -31.03 43.87
C GLY A 1099 -6.43 -30.13 43.08
N PRO A 1100 -7.47 -30.72 42.45
CA PRO A 1100 -8.47 -29.97 41.71
C PRO A 1100 -9.43 -29.22 42.64
N ASP A 1101 -9.84 -28.01 42.23
CA ASP A 1101 -10.95 -27.26 42.84
C ASP A 1101 -10.85 -27.10 44.37
N LYS A 1102 -9.62 -26.90 44.89
CA LYS A 1102 -9.31 -26.96 46.32
C LYS A 1102 -8.45 -25.80 46.78
N GLU A 1103 -8.82 -25.23 47.93
CA GLU A 1103 -7.99 -24.31 48.69
C GLU A 1103 -7.04 -25.11 49.59
N THR A 1104 -5.74 -24.88 49.45
CA THR A 1104 -4.70 -25.55 50.26
C THR A 1104 -3.88 -24.50 50.99
N GLU A 1105 -3.90 -24.57 52.32
CA GLU A 1105 -3.13 -23.71 53.22
C GLU A 1105 -1.82 -24.43 53.62
N TYR A 1106 -0.71 -23.71 53.49
CA TYR A 1106 0.63 -24.15 53.86
C TYR A 1106 1.16 -23.26 54.99
N LYS A 1107 1.44 -23.86 56.14
CA LYS A 1107 1.89 -23.15 57.34
C LYS A 1107 3.06 -23.84 58.02
N VAL A 1108 2.99 -25.16 58.17
CA VAL A 1108 4.04 -25.94 58.84
C VAL A 1108 5.17 -26.29 57.87
N GLU A 1109 4.83 -26.37 56.59
CA GLU A 1109 5.70 -26.73 55.47
C GLU A 1109 6.63 -25.58 55.06
N LEU A 1110 6.37 -24.35 55.53
CA LEU A 1110 7.13 -23.17 55.16
C LEU A 1110 8.49 -23.14 55.87
N LYS A 1111 9.56 -22.98 55.09
CA LYS A 1111 10.94 -22.84 55.56
C LYS A 1111 11.41 -21.39 55.41
N GLU A 1112 12.40 -21.01 56.21
CA GLU A 1112 13.08 -19.70 56.13
C GLU A 1112 12.17 -18.45 56.28
N VAL A 1113 10.93 -18.60 56.77
CA VAL A 1113 9.98 -17.49 56.95
C VAL A 1113 10.13 -16.74 58.28
N LYS A 1114 10.57 -17.42 59.35
CA LYS A 1114 10.63 -16.83 60.69
C LYS A 1114 11.77 -15.82 60.82
N GLY A 1115 11.46 -14.60 61.26
CA GLY A 1115 12.42 -13.52 61.47
C GLY A 1115 13.00 -12.93 60.18
N ARG A 1116 12.40 -13.22 59.01
CA ARG A 1116 12.78 -12.65 57.72
C ARG A 1116 11.63 -11.85 57.12
N ALA A 1117 11.96 -10.65 56.64
CA ALA A 1117 11.01 -9.75 56.01
C ALA A 1117 11.19 -9.78 54.49
N TYR A 1118 10.11 -10.07 53.78
CA TYR A 1118 10.08 -10.21 52.33
C TYR A 1118 9.28 -9.08 51.68
N THR A 1119 9.64 -8.72 50.44
CA THR A 1119 8.92 -7.73 49.63
C THR A 1119 8.21 -8.35 48.43
N HIS A 1120 8.69 -9.52 47.97
CA HIS A 1120 8.11 -10.23 46.84
C HIS A 1120 7.94 -11.72 47.14
N ALA A 1121 6.94 -12.34 46.52
CA ALA A 1121 6.70 -13.77 46.51
C ALA A 1121 6.57 -14.28 45.06
N LYS A 1122 7.07 -15.47 44.79
CA LYS A 1122 7.02 -16.12 43.47
C LYS A 1122 6.33 -17.47 43.60
N LEU A 1123 5.20 -17.62 42.91
CA LEU A 1123 4.51 -18.90 42.74
C LEU A 1123 5.08 -19.61 41.53
N VAL A 1124 5.41 -20.89 41.68
CA VAL A 1124 5.82 -21.78 40.58
C VAL A 1124 4.83 -22.95 40.53
N ILE A 1125 4.33 -23.24 39.34
CA ILE A 1125 3.42 -24.35 39.04
C ILE A 1125 4.12 -25.33 38.10
N ILE A 1126 3.91 -26.63 38.32
CA ILE A 1126 4.65 -27.70 37.63
C ILE A 1126 3.70 -28.77 37.11
N PRO A 1127 3.84 -29.20 35.83
CA PRO A 1127 4.62 -28.54 34.79
C PRO A 1127 3.97 -27.24 34.29
N ASP A 1128 2.65 -27.22 34.28
CA ASP A 1128 1.77 -26.15 33.81
C ASP A 1128 0.39 -26.27 34.50
N GLY A 1129 -0.54 -25.36 34.23
CA GLY A 1129 -1.94 -25.47 34.66
C GLY A 1129 -2.55 -24.16 35.12
N GLY A 1130 -3.64 -24.26 35.87
CA GLY A 1130 -4.42 -23.12 36.35
C GLY A 1130 -4.48 -22.99 37.87
N VAL A 1131 -4.32 -21.76 38.35
CA VAL A 1131 -4.47 -21.39 39.77
C VAL A 1131 -5.45 -20.22 39.89
N LYS A 1132 -6.35 -20.31 40.86
CA LYS A 1132 -7.38 -19.30 41.11
C LYS A 1132 -6.85 -18.15 41.93
N ARG A 1133 -6.26 -18.42 43.11
CA ARG A 1133 -5.71 -17.40 44.00
C ARG A 1133 -4.37 -17.82 44.58
N PHE A 1134 -3.52 -16.84 44.81
CA PHE A 1134 -2.27 -16.97 45.52
C PHE A 1134 -2.23 -15.94 46.65
N ARG A 1135 -2.47 -16.39 47.88
CA ARG A 1135 -2.54 -15.53 49.05
C ARG A 1135 -1.35 -15.73 49.97
N VAL A 1136 -0.69 -14.65 50.33
CA VAL A 1136 0.43 -14.63 51.27
C VAL A 1136 -0.01 -13.87 52.49
N PHE A 1137 -0.19 -14.57 53.61
CA PHE A 1137 -0.56 -13.97 54.89
C PHE A 1137 0.67 -13.74 55.74
N GLY A 1138 0.73 -12.58 56.39
CA GLY A 1138 1.88 -12.24 57.22
C GLY A 1138 1.65 -11.02 58.10
N ARG A 1139 2.70 -10.64 58.82
CA ARG A 1139 2.73 -9.44 59.66
C ARG A 1139 3.60 -8.39 59.01
N LYS A 1140 3.23 -7.12 59.16
CA LYS A 1140 4.03 -5.99 58.67
C LYS A 1140 5.27 -5.82 59.54
N VAL A 1141 6.43 -5.58 58.91
CA VAL A 1141 7.72 -5.36 59.59
C VAL A 1141 8.21 -3.93 59.34
#